data_AF-A0A8H7Y345-F1
#
_entry.id   AF-A0A8H7Y345-F1
#
_cell.length_a   1.000
_cell.length_b   1.000
_cell.length_c   1.000
_cell.angle_alpha   90.00
_cell.angle_beta   90.00
_cell.angle_gamma   90.00
#
_symmetry.space_group_name_H-M   'P 1'
#
loop_
_entity.id
_entity.type
_entity.pdbx_description
1 polymer ?
#
loop_
_entity_poly.entity_id
_entity_poly.type
_entity_poly.pdbx_seq_one_letter_code
_entity_poly.pdbx_strand_id
1 'polypeptide(L)'
;MSGNSSLDPYTEQAQNNDVTTQEKIAGLKEIIKSTETAMLTSRSSDGSFHSRAMSPVHPHSETDLTLTFFANSVSHKFEEIEHDSHVNVSFLNPTTTSWASFSGRATVTQDPAEIKKYWSTATSAWFGDLKDGIHKGDSNDPRVALIQVVPDEIRYWYATKGKVGRAIEIGVGAMTGKTSTPGELRTITSNEISAGHRIDMMFQVPPEIWSAIFETGKNITDDDPLHEEGRVPPKASFELAVSHTCQFFRRVALETPRLWTSLQINGTCSLEWISECIERSGSCWLDIVIEIGECFPLDIDEVNAMMDLIIPQSPRWRSLSLSCSFESAHNSVVARLGNSPAIGLRYLSLHVNDVESPDQTAFNNQIFNPQIFACTACLNFVRLRGLALHQFRPRLETLNTLHLDHIGHIPILYSTFRAIITHSPALEHLSVYGDIIGEATWPRRTNVIQLTGLRSLRICGVDGEIYPGMLLGIDTPQLESLTLKDVQEEDLDPLWELNDNTRFLKLTQLTFTNFDFSEATYKRLCETFTEIASFSLLLSTIAESSFVTLLMADTVAGQNGSFTPWPRLREVAFRFEGTEKEEELLGKVGEFRKKHGLSPCKFLLRVDNDDLEEYFGDETHKEINCQFYSGLDVWPQGRTYIDYDDTLFL
;
A
#
# COMPACT_ATOMS: atom_id res chain seq x y z
N MET A 1 10.59 -52.96 4.23
CA MET A 1 9.20 -53.45 4.24
C MET A 1 8.30 -52.27 4.58
N SER A 2 7.92 -51.47 3.58
CA SER A 2 6.89 -50.43 3.70
C SER A 2 5.54 -51.09 3.42
N GLY A 3 4.64 -51.06 4.41
CA GLY A 3 3.36 -51.79 4.37
C GLY A 3 2.46 -51.32 3.23
N ASN A 4 1.95 -52.27 2.46
CA ASN A 4 0.86 -52.06 1.53
C ASN A 4 -0.40 -51.73 2.36
N SER A 5 -0.98 -50.53 2.24
CA SER A 5 -2.09 -50.07 3.09
C SER A 5 -3.31 -51.01 3.03
N SER A 6 -3.50 -51.70 1.90
CA SER A 6 -4.54 -52.72 1.70
C SER A 6 -4.42 -53.95 2.61
N LEU A 7 -3.33 -54.09 3.35
CA LEU A 7 -3.10 -55.20 4.30
C LEU A 7 -3.43 -54.83 5.75
N ASP A 8 -3.74 -53.56 6.05
CA ASP A 8 -4.21 -53.09 7.37
C ASP A 8 -5.51 -52.26 7.25
N PRO A 9 -6.64 -52.93 6.97
CA PRO A 9 -7.93 -52.26 6.80
C PRO A 9 -8.44 -51.59 8.08
N TYR A 10 -7.90 -51.97 9.25
CA TYR A 10 -8.29 -51.35 10.52
C TYR A 10 -7.71 -49.95 10.66
N THR A 11 -6.41 -49.79 10.43
CA THR A 11 -5.76 -48.48 10.48
C THR A 11 -6.26 -47.55 9.38
N GLU A 12 -6.46 -48.08 8.17
CA GLU A 12 -7.00 -47.30 7.04
C GLU A 12 -8.41 -46.74 7.34
N GLN A 13 -9.29 -47.54 7.95
CA GLN A 13 -10.63 -47.10 8.33
C GLN A 13 -10.65 -46.19 9.57
N ALA A 14 -9.64 -46.27 10.44
CA ALA A 14 -9.56 -45.46 11.66
C ALA A 14 -8.92 -44.09 11.41
N GLN A 15 -8.06 -43.97 10.40
CA GLN A 15 -7.35 -42.74 10.11
C GLN A 15 -8.33 -41.65 9.64
N ASN A 16 -8.35 -40.51 10.35
CA ASN A 16 -9.15 -39.36 9.95
C ASN A 16 -8.24 -38.17 9.59
N ASN A 17 -8.18 -37.85 8.29
CA ASN A 17 -7.38 -36.74 7.77
C ASN A 17 -8.23 -35.49 7.42
N ASP A 18 -9.55 -35.57 7.51
CA ASP A 18 -10.48 -34.50 7.11
C ASP A 18 -10.76 -33.49 8.24
N VAL A 19 -10.05 -33.61 9.36
CA VAL A 19 -10.20 -32.76 10.56
C VAL A 19 -9.20 -31.61 10.51
N THR A 20 -9.66 -30.40 10.81
CA THR A 20 -8.79 -29.22 10.83
C THR A 20 -7.74 -29.31 11.93
N THR A 21 -6.60 -28.63 11.78
CA THR A 21 -5.53 -28.64 12.79
C THR A 21 -6.02 -28.15 14.16
N GLN A 22 -6.92 -27.16 14.20
CA GLN A 22 -7.50 -26.66 15.45
C GLN A 22 -8.34 -27.73 16.16
N GLU A 23 -9.19 -28.44 15.43
CA GLU A 23 -10.00 -29.55 15.99
C GLU A 23 -9.13 -30.73 16.45
N LYS A 24 -8.01 -30.99 15.76
CA LYS A 24 -7.04 -32.00 16.21
C LYS A 24 -6.44 -31.61 17.56
N ILE A 25 -5.96 -30.37 17.69
CA ILE A 25 -5.36 -29.84 18.93
C ILE A 25 -6.37 -29.88 20.08
N ALA A 26 -7.63 -29.49 19.82
CA ALA A 26 -8.69 -29.52 20.82
C ALA A 26 -8.94 -30.95 21.36
N GLY A 27 -9.09 -31.93 20.47
CA GLY A 27 -9.30 -33.33 20.87
C GLY A 27 -8.11 -33.92 21.62
N LEU A 28 -6.88 -33.58 21.23
CA LEU A 28 -5.67 -33.97 21.95
C LEU A 28 -5.66 -33.42 23.39
N LYS A 29 -6.04 -32.14 23.56
CA LYS A 29 -6.06 -31.49 24.89
C LYS A 29 -7.09 -32.11 25.84
N GLU A 30 -8.20 -32.61 25.31
CA GLU A 30 -9.16 -33.39 26.11
C GLU A 30 -8.53 -34.67 26.69
N ILE A 31 -7.70 -35.36 25.89
CA ILE A 31 -6.97 -36.56 26.34
C ILE A 31 -5.96 -36.19 27.44
N ILE A 32 -5.16 -35.15 27.24
CA ILE A 32 -4.17 -34.70 28.23
C ILE A 32 -4.87 -34.34 29.54
N LYS A 33 -5.92 -33.52 29.47
CA LYS A 33 -6.67 -33.04 30.63
C LYS A 33 -7.36 -34.17 31.40
N SER A 34 -7.90 -35.16 30.70
CA SER A 34 -8.61 -36.28 31.33
C SER A 34 -7.70 -37.38 31.88
N THR A 35 -6.44 -37.45 31.40
CA THR A 35 -5.49 -38.47 31.84
C THR A 35 -4.63 -38.00 33.02
N GLU A 36 -4.30 -36.71 33.09
CA GLU A 36 -3.51 -36.01 34.13
C GLU A 36 -2.05 -36.50 34.30
N THR A 37 -1.78 -37.78 34.11
CA THR A 37 -0.45 -38.40 34.21
C THR A 37 -0.02 -38.95 32.85
N ALA A 38 1.21 -38.66 32.47
CA ALA A 38 1.86 -39.17 31.27
C ALA A 38 3.00 -40.13 31.62
N MET A 39 3.40 -40.97 30.67
CA MET A 39 4.60 -41.80 30.77
C MET A 39 5.69 -41.21 29.86
N LEU A 40 6.70 -40.58 30.47
CA LEU A 40 7.90 -40.10 29.79
C LEU A 40 8.87 -41.27 29.61
N THR A 41 9.23 -41.57 28.37
CA THR A 41 10.15 -42.63 27.98
C THR A 41 11.40 -42.02 27.38
N SER A 42 12.55 -42.30 27.99
CA SER A 42 13.89 -41.88 27.55
C SER A 42 14.78 -43.09 27.30
N ARG A 43 15.87 -42.89 26.55
CA ARG A 43 16.81 -43.94 26.18
C ARG A 43 18.11 -43.79 26.95
N SER A 44 18.54 -44.85 27.62
CA SER A 44 19.83 -44.95 28.30
C SER A 44 20.96 -45.19 27.31
N SER A 45 22.21 -44.91 27.72
CA SER A 45 23.40 -45.07 26.90
C SER A 45 23.69 -46.51 26.47
N ASP A 46 23.15 -47.50 27.21
CA ASP A 46 23.19 -48.92 26.84
C ASP A 46 22.09 -49.32 25.83
N GLY A 47 21.25 -48.36 25.45
CA GLY A 47 20.15 -48.53 24.51
C GLY A 47 18.84 -48.99 25.14
N SER A 48 18.78 -49.20 26.46
CA SER A 48 17.54 -49.55 27.16
C SER A 48 16.57 -48.36 27.25
N PHE A 49 15.26 -48.64 27.26
CA PHE A 49 14.23 -47.60 27.40
C PHE A 49 13.64 -47.61 28.82
N HIS A 50 13.56 -46.44 29.43
CA HIS A 50 13.00 -46.26 30.77
C HIS A 50 11.78 -45.34 30.74
N SER A 51 10.60 -45.88 31.04
CA SER A 51 9.35 -45.12 31.15
C SER A 51 9.02 -44.74 32.59
N ARG A 52 8.60 -43.49 32.81
CA ARG A 52 8.34 -42.94 34.15
C ARG A 52 7.09 -42.09 34.16
N ALA A 53 6.25 -42.27 35.18
CA ALA A 53 5.06 -41.46 35.37
C ALA A 53 5.44 -40.01 35.71
N MET A 54 4.88 -39.06 34.98
CA MET A 54 5.12 -37.62 35.11
C MET A 54 3.81 -36.86 34.87
N SER A 55 3.56 -35.77 35.58
CA SER A 55 2.40 -34.90 35.35
C SER A 55 2.83 -33.62 34.63
N PRO A 56 2.28 -33.30 33.45
CA PRO A 56 2.62 -32.07 32.74
C PRO A 56 2.03 -30.85 33.44
N VAL A 57 2.79 -29.77 33.56
CA VAL A 57 2.35 -28.46 34.09
C VAL A 57 1.98 -27.45 32.99
N HIS A 58 2.13 -27.84 31.72
CA HIS A 58 1.84 -27.06 30.50
C HIS A 58 1.70 -28.07 29.33
N PRO A 59 0.89 -27.83 28.26
CA PRO A 59 0.31 -26.57 27.76
C PRO A 59 -1.01 -26.08 28.38
N HIS A 60 -1.14 -24.75 28.52
CA HIS A 60 -2.38 -24.03 28.82
C HIS A 60 -2.88 -23.08 27.71
N SER A 61 -2.06 -22.75 26.70
CA SER A 61 -2.48 -21.98 25.50
C SER A 61 -3.40 -22.83 24.61
N GLU A 62 -4.20 -22.23 23.72
CA GLU A 62 -5.04 -22.97 22.74
C GLU A 62 -4.22 -23.65 21.64
N THR A 63 -3.03 -23.14 21.31
CA THR A 63 -2.21 -23.60 20.17
C THR A 63 -0.89 -24.25 20.55
N ASP A 64 -0.37 -24.03 21.76
CA ASP A 64 0.88 -24.66 22.21
C ASP A 64 0.68 -26.17 22.49
N LEU A 65 1.68 -26.95 22.11
CA LEU A 65 1.76 -28.42 22.19
C LEU A 65 3.01 -28.91 22.94
N THR A 66 3.85 -27.99 23.45
CA THR A 66 5.05 -28.32 24.22
C THR A 66 4.66 -28.82 25.61
N LEU A 67 5.08 -30.03 25.98
CA LEU A 67 4.84 -30.58 27.32
C LEU A 67 5.94 -30.15 28.27
N THR A 68 5.59 -29.57 29.41
CA THR A 68 6.57 -29.18 30.44
C THR A 68 6.35 -29.97 31.72
N PHE A 69 7.44 -30.47 32.32
CA PHE A 69 7.40 -31.26 33.56
C PHE A 69 8.40 -30.71 34.58
N PHE A 70 8.02 -30.68 35.86
CA PHE A 70 9.00 -30.55 36.93
C PHE A 70 9.71 -31.87 37.17
N ALA A 71 11.02 -31.81 37.38
CA ALA A 71 11.82 -32.96 37.73
C ALA A 71 12.97 -32.58 38.66
N ASN A 72 13.41 -33.54 39.46
CA ASN A 72 14.60 -33.41 40.31
C ASN A 72 15.85 -33.75 39.50
N SER A 73 16.73 -32.76 39.29
CA SER A 73 17.94 -32.84 38.45
C SER A 73 18.93 -33.94 38.88
N VAL A 74 18.82 -34.44 40.12
CA VAL A 74 19.64 -35.54 40.65
C VAL A 74 19.11 -36.92 40.17
N SER A 75 18.01 -36.96 39.41
CA SER A 75 17.43 -38.21 38.92
C SER A 75 18.15 -38.73 37.68
N HIS A 76 18.31 -40.05 37.56
CA HIS A 76 18.94 -40.75 36.41
C HIS A 76 18.38 -40.40 35.02
N LYS A 77 17.19 -39.78 34.93
CA LYS A 77 16.60 -39.39 33.63
C LYS A 77 17.33 -38.21 32.96
N PHE A 78 18.06 -37.40 33.73
CA PHE A 78 18.78 -36.26 33.18
C PHE A 78 19.99 -36.72 32.36
N GLU A 79 20.72 -37.71 32.86
CA GLU A 79 21.82 -38.36 32.14
C GLU A 79 21.33 -39.02 30.83
N GLU A 80 20.14 -39.65 30.87
CA GLU A 80 19.52 -40.25 29.67
C GLU A 80 19.13 -39.19 28.64
N ILE A 81 18.51 -38.08 29.06
CA ILE A 81 18.09 -36.99 28.15
C ILE A 81 19.29 -36.23 27.58
N GLU A 82 20.34 -36.03 28.37
CA GLU A 82 21.58 -35.42 27.91
C GLU A 82 22.30 -36.31 26.87
N HIS A 83 22.24 -37.64 27.06
CA HIS A 83 22.77 -38.60 26.11
C HIS A 83 21.97 -38.67 24.80
N ASP A 84 20.64 -38.78 24.90
CA ASP A 84 19.73 -38.80 23.74
C ASP A 84 18.47 -37.99 24.06
N SER A 85 18.38 -36.81 23.43
CA SER A 85 17.22 -35.92 23.60
C SER A 85 15.93 -36.50 23.04
N HIS A 86 15.96 -37.57 22.21
CA HIS A 86 14.74 -38.17 21.68
C HIS A 86 13.97 -38.90 22.76
N VAL A 87 12.74 -38.44 22.99
CA VAL A 87 11.84 -39.00 23.99
C VAL A 87 10.47 -39.29 23.40
N ASN A 88 9.75 -40.19 24.05
CA ASN A 88 8.32 -40.35 23.83
C ASN A 88 7.55 -40.01 25.10
N VAL A 89 6.47 -39.24 24.98
CA VAL A 89 5.51 -39.05 26.07
C VAL A 89 4.19 -39.65 25.67
N SER A 90 3.71 -40.62 26.46
CA SER A 90 2.43 -41.29 26.19
C SER A 90 1.38 -41.02 27.27
N PHE A 91 0.13 -40.92 26.83
CA PHE A 91 -1.06 -40.81 27.66
C PHE A 91 -1.98 -41.98 27.36
N LEU A 92 -2.61 -42.54 28.38
CA LEU A 92 -3.64 -43.56 28.22
C LEU A 92 -4.74 -43.32 29.24
N ASN A 93 -5.94 -42.96 28.77
CA ASN A 93 -7.12 -42.88 29.61
C ASN A 93 -7.83 -44.25 29.62
N PRO A 94 -7.80 -45.03 30.72
CA PRO A 94 -8.42 -46.36 30.75
C PRO A 94 -9.96 -46.30 30.68
N THR A 95 -10.56 -45.16 31.00
CA THR A 95 -12.02 -44.99 31.00
C THR A 95 -12.57 -44.81 29.59
N THR A 96 -11.93 -43.95 28.79
CA THR A 96 -12.34 -43.66 27.40
C THR A 96 -11.59 -44.50 26.39
N THR A 97 -10.46 -45.10 26.80
CA THR A 97 -9.43 -45.75 25.97
C THR A 97 -8.73 -44.85 24.96
N SER A 98 -8.95 -43.54 25.07
CA SER A 98 -8.19 -42.55 24.31
C SER A 98 -6.73 -42.57 24.76
N TRP A 99 -5.82 -42.45 23.82
CA TRP A 99 -4.39 -42.42 24.09
C TRP A 99 -3.72 -41.41 23.17
N ALA A 100 -2.60 -40.86 23.62
CA ALA A 100 -1.77 -39.97 22.82
C ALA A 100 -0.30 -40.37 22.96
N SER A 101 0.47 -40.15 21.90
CA SER A 101 1.90 -40.44 21.81
C SER A 101 2.59 -39.24 21.17
N PHE A 102 3.41 -38.56 21.95
CA PHE A 102 4.23 -37.43 21.55
C PHE A 102 5.62 -37.97 21.24
N SER A 103 6.01 -37.97 19.98
CA SER A 103 7.40 -38.24 19.57
C SER A 103 8.10 -36.90 19.42
N GLY A 104 9.18 -36.66 20.17
CA GLY A 104 9.84 -35.36 20.14
C GLY A 104 11.19 -35.31 20.84
N ARG A 105 11.67 -34.09 21.09
CA ARG A 105 12.94 -33.83 21.76
C ARG A 105 12.72 -33.18 23.11
N ALA A 106 13.40 -33.71 24.13
CA ALA A 106 13.46 -33.14 25.46
C ALA A 106 14.62 -32.15 25.59
N THR A 107 14.36 -31.03 26.26
CA THR A 107 15.36 -30.08 26.72
C THR A 107 15.21 -29.87 28.22
N VAL A 108 16.31 -29.55 28.89
CA VAL A 108 16.33 -29.32 30.33
C VAL A 108 16.72 -27.88 30.60
N THR A 109 15.99 -27.21 31.50
CA THR A 109 16.33 -25.87 31.99
C THR A 109 16.22 -25.79 33.51
N GLN A 110 17.16 -25.06 34.13
CA GLN A 110 17.11 -24.66 35.54
C GLN A 110 17.00 -23.13 35.69
N ASP A 111 16.52 -22.44 34.65
CA ASP A 111 16.32 -21.00 34.68
C ASP A 111 15.29 -20.62 35.77
N PRO A 112 15.66 -19.78 36.77
CA PRO A 112 14.74 -19.34 37.81
C PRO A 112 13.48 -18.63 37.28
N ALA A 113 13.57 -17.93 36.14
CA ALA A 113 12.43 -17.23 35.55
C ALA A 113 11.37 -18.21 35.02
N GLU A 114 11.81 -19.25 34.29
CA GLU A 114 10.92 -20.30 33.77
C GLU A 114 10.38 -21.20 34.90
N ILE A 115 11.20 -21.55 35.89
CA ILE A 115 10.73 -22.31 37.07
C ILE A 115 9.61 -21.57 37.77
N LYS A 116 9.78 -20.26 38.02
CA LYS A 116 8.79 -19.43 38.70
C LYS A 116 7.47 -19.32 37.91
N LYS A 117 7.53 -19.32 36.58
CA LYS A 117 6.36 -19.24 35.70
C LYS A 117 5.38 -20.41 35.90
N TYR A 118 5.88 -21.63 36.11
CA TYR A 118 5.05 -22.83 36.26
C TYR A 118 4.95 -23.36 37.70
N TRP A 119 5.65 -22.75 38.66
CA TRP A 119 5.70 -23.23 40.04
C TRP A 119 4.35 -23.11 40.75
N SER A 120 3.98 -24.15 41.52
CA SER A 120 2.79 -24.14 42.38
C SER A 120 3.13 -24.68 43.77
N THR A 121 2.32 -24.34 44.77
CA THR A 121 2.49 -24.89 46.13
C THR A 121 2.41 -26.42 46.14
N ALA A 122 1.58 -27.02 45.27
CA ALA A 122 1.47 -28.48 45.14
C ALA A 122 2.75 -29.13 44.60
N THR A 123 3.53 -28.42 43.77
CA THR A 123 4.80 -28.90 43.22
C THR A 123 5.85 -29.17 44.31
N SER A 124 5.85 -28.38 45.40
CA SER A 124 6.82 -28.50 46.49
C SER A 124 6.82 -29.89 47.18
N ALA A 125 5.67 -30.58 47.16
CA ALA A 125 5.49 -31.89 47.79
C ALA A 125 6.41 -32.98 47.21
N TRP A 126 6.93 -32.79 45.99
CA TRP A 126 7.74 -33.79 45.28
C TRP A 126 9.25 -33.65 45.51
N PHE A 127 9.72 -32.54 46.11
CA PHE A 127 11.15 -32.28 46.34
C PHE A 127 11.58 -32.48 47.78
N GLY A 128 10.71 -32.12 48.74
CA GLY A 128 10.94 -32.24 50.18
C GLY A 128 12.08 -31.36 50.71
N ASP A 129 12.01 -30.99 51.99
CA ASP A 129 13.05 -30.23 52.68
C ASP A 129 14.07 -31.19 53.34
N LEU A 130 15.35 -31.10 52.95
CA LEU A 130 16.44 -31.89 53.53
C LEU A 130 16.99 -31.29 54.84
N LYS A 131 16.53 -30.10 55.24
CA LYS A 131 16.94 -29.36 56.44
C LYS A 131 18.44 -29.02 56.51
N ASP A 132 19.11 -28.96 55.36
CA ASP A 132 20.52 -28.55 55.23
C ASP A 132 20.69 -27.04 54.93
N GLY A 133 19.58 -26.32 54.83
CA GLY A 133 19.54 -24.88 54.55
C GLY A 133 19.68 -24.50 53.07
N ILE A 134 19.92 -25.47 52.18
CA ILE A 134 20.11 -25.28 50.73
C ILE A 134 18.96 -25.95 49.95
N HIS A 135 18.61 -27.18 50.30
CA HIS A 135 17.61 -28.00 49.64
C HIS A 135 16.27 -27.95 50.36
N LYS A 136 15.55 -26.83 50.18
CA LYS A 136 14.33 -26.49 50.93
C LYS A 136 13.04 -27.05 50.32
N GLY A 137 13.10 -27.60 49.10
CA GLY A 137 11.90 -28.03 48.35
C GLY A 137 11.03 -26.86 47.88
N ASP A 138 11.60 -25.66 47.74
CA ASP A 138 10.95 -24.47 47.20
C ASP A 138 11.43 -24.16 45.76
N SER A 139 10.90 -23.10 45.14
CA SER A 139 11.22 -22.75 43.75
C SER A 139 12.69 -22.36 43.52
N ASN A 140 13.47 -22.12 44.57
CA ASN A 140 14.88 -21.78 44.49
C ASN A 140 15.78 -22.98 44.81
N ASP A 141 15.20 -24.15 45.06
CA ASP A 141 15.96 -25.37 45.34
C ASP A 141 16.76 -25.78 44.08
N PRO A 142 18.09 -25.94 44.17
CA PRO A 142 18.95 -26.23 43.01
C PRO A 142 18.67 -27.60 42.37
N ARG A 143 17.87 -28.46 43.02
CA ARG A 143 17.40 -29.72 42.45
C ARG A 143 16.24 -29.53 41.47
N VAL A 144 15.56 -28.40 41.51
CA VAL A 144 14.40 -28.13 40.64
C VAL A 144 14.88 -27.86 39.22
N ALA A 145 14.32 -28.59 38.28
CA ALA A 145 14.52 -28.39 36.85
C ALA A 145 13.21 -28.61 36.10
N LEU A 146 13.12 -28.02 34.92
CA LEU A 146 12.05 -28.26 33.96
C LEU A 146 12.57 -29.14 32.84
N ILE A 147 11.77 -30.14 32.47
CA ILE A 147 11.94 -30.90 31.24
C ILE A 147 10.88 -30.41 30.26
N GLN A 148 11.29 -29.87 29.12
CA GLN A 148 10.42 -29.40 28.05
C GLN A 148 10.52 -30.34 26.86
N VAL A 149 9.40 -30.95 26.48
CA VAL A 149 9.31 -31.88 25.34
C VAL A 149 8.61 -31.17 24.19
N VAL A 150 9.39 -30.85 23.16
CA VAL A 150 8.89 -30.27 21.91
C VAL A 150 8.58 -31.42 20.95
N PRO A 151 7.30 -31.63 20.57
CA PRO A 151 6.93 -32.73 19.68
C PRO A 151 7.36 -32.47 18.24
N ASP A 152 7.84 -33.50 17.56
CA ASP A 152 8.01 -33.55 16.10
C ASP A 152 6.77 -34.11 15.41
N GLU A 153 6.10 -35.07 16.07
CA GLU A 153 4.85 -35.69 15.61
C GLU A 153 4.03 -36.10 16.83
N ILE A 154 2.70 -35.92 16.76
CA ILE A 154 1.78 -36.42 17.76
C ILE A 154 0.78 -37.34 17.08
N ARG A 155 0.70 -38.59 17.56
CA ARG A 155 -0.34 -39.54 17.17
C ARG A 155 -1.25 -39.81 18.34
N TYR A 156 -2.55 -39.81 18.12
CA TYR A 156 -3.49 -40.09 19.18
C TYR A 156 -4.75 -40.77 18.67
N TRP A 157 -5.30 -41.63 19.54
CA TRP A 157 -6.60 -42.24 19.36
C TRP A 157 -7.65 -41.46 20.15
N TYR A 158 -8.67 -41.01 19.43
CA TYR A 158 -9.79 -40.27 19.98
C TYR A 158 -11.06 -41.12 19.92
N ALA A 159 -11.57 -41.53 21.09
CA ALA A 159 -12.79 -42.32 21.15
C ALA A 159 -14.03 -41.46 20.85
N THR A 160 -14.76 -41.77 19.79
CA THR A 160 -15.97 -41.02 19.38
C THR A 160 -17.27 -41.63 19.92
N LYS A 161 -17.19 -42.83 20.52
CA LYS A 161 -18.32 -43.57 21.08
C LYS A 161 -18.12 -43.86 22.57
N GLY A 162 -19.21 -43.80 23.34
CA GLY A 162 -19.23 -44.23 24.74
C GLY A 162 -19.09 -45.74 24.91
N LYS A 163 -18.88 -46.20 26.16
CA LYS A 163 -18.60 -47.61 26.51
C LYS A 163 -19.59 -48.62 25.90
N VAL A 164 -20.89 -48.30 25.89
CA VAL A 164 -21.96 -49.18 25.35
C VAL A 164 -21.92 -49.22 23.82
N GLY A 165 -21.76 -48.07 23.15
CA GLY A 165 -21.70 -48.00 21.69
C GLY A 165 -20.52 -48.79 21.13
N ARG A 166 -19.36 -48.71 21.79
CA ARG A 166 -18.17 -49.48 21.41
C ARG A 166 -18.36 -51.00 21.53
N ALA A 167 -19.02 -51.48 22.59
CA ALA A 167 -19.26 -52.91 22.77
C ALA A 167 -20.18 -53.49 21.68
N ILE A 168 -21.17 -52.72 21.22
CA ILE A 168 -22.08 -53.09 20.12
C ILE A 168 -21.29 -53.19 18.81
N GLU A 169 -20.48 -52.19 18.48
CA GLU A 169 -19.67 -52.15 17.25
C GLU A 169 -18.63 -53.28 17.18
N ILE A 170 -17.93 -53.56 18.29
CA ILE A 170 -16.99 -54.69 18.38
C ILE A 170 -17.74 -56.03 18.18
N GLY A 171 -18.92 -56.19 18.79
CA GLY A 171 -19.75 -57.39 18.63
C GLY A 171 -20.24 -57.58 17.19
N VAL A 172 -20.67 -56.51 16.52
CA VAL A 172 -21.09 -56.54 15.11
C VAL A 172 -19.91 -56.86 14.19
N GLY A 173 -18.74 -56.26 14.41
CA GLY A 173 -17.53 -56.54 13.64
C GLY A 173 -17.08 -57.99 13.74
N ALA A 174 -17.07 -58.55 14.96
CA ALA A 174 -16.72 -59.95 15.21
C ALA A 174 -17.67 -60.95 14.52
N MET A 175 -18.96 -60.62 14.40
CA MET A 175 -19.94 -61.47 13.72
C MET A 175 -19.95 -61.32 12.20
N THR A 176 -19.63 -60.14 11.68
CA THR A 176 -19.75 -59.82 10.25
C THR A 176 -18.44 -59.95 9.46
N GLY A 177 -17.30 -60.12 10.16
CA GLY A 177 -15.97 -60.15 9.54
C GLY A 177 -15.52 -58.80 8.97
N LYS A 178 -16.29 -57.72 9.20
CA LYS A 178 -15.96 -56.36 8.79
C LYS A 178 -15.25 -55.61 9.93
N THR A 179 -14.25 -54.82 9.57
CA THR A 179 -13.57 -53.92 10.51
C THR A 179 -14.53 -52.82 10.98
N SER A 180 -14.53 -52.56 12.28
CA SER A 180 -15.31 -51.50 12.92
C SER A 180 -14.37 -50.70 13.82
N THR A 181 -14.37 -49.38 13.65
CA THR A 181 -13.46 -48.44 14.30
C THR A 181 -14.25 -47.56 15.29
N PRO A 182 -14.22 -47.87 16.61
CA PRO A 182 -15.03 -47.17 17.61
C PRO A 182 -14.47 -45.79 18.02
N GLY A 183 -13.65 -45.20 17.15
CA GLY A 183 -12.86 -44.00 17.37
C GLY A 183 -11.98 -43.73 16.16
N GLU A 184 -11.20 -42.67 16.26
CA GLU A 184 -10.41 -42.13 15.17
C GLU A 184 -8.93 -42.07 15.56
N LEU A 185 -8.06 -42.48 14.64
CA LEU A 185 -6.63 -42.24 14.72
C LEU A 185 -6.33 -40.90 14.02
N ARG A 186 -5.74 -39.97 14.76
CA ARG A 186 -5.39 -38.64 14.26
C ARG A 186 -3.91 -38.38 14.44
N THR A 187 -3.32 -37.67 13.48
CA THR A 187 -1.91 -37.28 13.47
C THR A 187 -1.79 -35.76 13.34
N ILE A 188 -1.00 -35.15 14.22
CA ILE A 188 -0.54 -33.77 14.10
C ILE A 188 0.92 -33.82 13.63
N THR A 189 1.15 -33.24 12.47
CA THR A 189 2.45 -33.24 11.79
C THR A 189 3.36 -32.11 12.28
N SER A 190 4.67 -32.23 12.01
CA SER A 190 5.65 -31.18 12.32
C SER A 190 5.30 -29.80 11.71
N ASN A 191 4.71 -29.79 10.51
CA ASN A 191 4.26 -28.55 9.85
C ASN A 191 3.11 -27.88 10.62
N GLU A 192 2.14 -28.67 11.09
CA GLU A 192 1.03 -28.18 11.90
C GLU A 192 1.52 -27.65 13.26
N ILE A 193 2.48 -28.32 13.89
CA ILE A 193 3.10 -27.91 15.16
C ILE A 193 3.85 -26.57 14.99
N SER A 194 4.55 -26.42 13.87
CA SER A 194 5.31 -25.19 13.55
C SER A 194 4.39 -24.00 13.25
N ALA A 195 3.25 -24.23 12.60
CA ALA A 195 2.26 -23.19 12.30
C ALA A 195 1.63 -22.62 13.58
N GLY A 196 1.31 -23.47 14.56
CA GLY A 196 0.78 -23.04 15.87
C GLY A 196 1.73 -22.08 16.60
N HIS A 197 3.03 -22.38 16.61
CA HIS A 197 4.05 -21.52 17.22
C HIS A 197 4.14 -20.12 16.58
N ARG A 198 3.95 -20.01 15.26
CA ARG A 198 3.97 -18.71 14.56
C ARG A 198 2.77 -17.84 14.94
N ILE A 199 1.60 -18.45 15.11
CA ILE A 199 0.37 -17.76 15.51
C ILE A 199 0.50 -17.23 16.95
N ASP A 200 1.05 -18.02 17.87
CA ASP A 200 1.29 -17.57 19.26
C ASP A 200 2.25 -16.38 19.33
N MET A 201 3.30 -16.35 18.49
CA MET A 201 4.21 -15.20 18.42
C MET A 201 3.53 -13.94 17.86
N MET A 202 2.60 -14.09 16.92
CA MET A 202 1.86 -12.96 16.32
C MET A 202 1.04 -12.19 17.36
N PHE A 203 0.42 -12.90 18.31
CA PHE A 203 -0.41 -12.29 19.36
C PHE A 203 0.37 -11.76 20.57
N GLN A 204 1.69 -11.90 20.59
CA GLN A 204 2.56 -11.26 21.59
C GLN A 204 2.91 -9.81 21.24
N VAL A 205 2.62 -9.39 20.01
CA VAL A 205 2.85 -8.01 19.55
C VAL A 205 1.81 -7.07 20.19
N PRO A 206 2.23 -5.95 20.82
CA PRO A 206 1.32 -5.01 21.44
C PRO A 206 0.29 -4.43 20.45
N PRO A 207 -0.93 -4.09 20.92
CA PRO A 207 -1.98 -3.56 20.05
C PRO A 207 -1.58 -2.25 19.34
N GLU A 208 -0.71 -1.43 19.93
CA GLU A 208 -0.23 -0.18 19.32
C GLU A 208 0.60 -0.42 18.05
N ILE A 209 1.36 -1.53 18.03
CA ILE A 209 2.12 -1.92 16.84
C ILE A 209 1.17 -2.43 15.76
N TRP A 210 0.13 -3.17 16.14
CA TRP A 210 -0.93 -3.57 15.20
C TRP A 210 -1.69 -2.38 14.63
N SER A 211 -2.01 -1.37 15.44
CA SER A 211 -2.60 -0.11 14.96
C SER A 211 -1.71 0.56 13.91
N ALA A 212 -0.40 0.66 14.17
CA ALA A 212 0.55 1.24 13.21
C ALA A 212 0.66 0.41 11.91
N ILE A 213 0.63 -0.92 12.03
CA ILE A 213 0.59 -1.84 10.88
C ILE A 213 -0.70 -1.63 10.08
N PHE A 214 -1.85 -1.50 10.73
CA PHE A 214 -3.13 -1.26 10.06
C PHE A 214 -3.16 0.11 9.37
N GLU A 215 -2.66 1.17 10.02
CA GLU A 215 -2.52 2.49 9.39
C GLU A 215 -1.63 2.41 8.14
N THR A 216 -0.51 1.69 8.22
CA THR A 216 0.40 1.52 7.07
C THR A 216 -0.24 0.69 5.96
N GLY A 217 -0.92 -0.41 6.32
CA GLY A 217 -1.61 -1.27 5.36
C GLY A 217 -2.73 -0.55 4.61
N LYS A 218 -3.47 0.32 5.31
CA LYS A 218 -4.48 1.19 4.68
C LYS A 218 -3.84 2.15 3.68
N ASN A 219 -2.74 2.81 4.05
CA ASN A 219 -2.06 3.72 3.12
C ASN A 219 -1.56 2.96 1.88
N ILE A 220 -1.03 1.74 2.03
CA ILE A 220 -0.59 0.93 0.88
C ILE A 220 -1.76 0.61 -0.05
N THR A 221 -2.95 0.28 0.47
CA THR A 221 -4.12 0.03 -0.36
C THR A 221 -4.67 1.29 -1.01
N ASP A 222 -4.64 2.42 -0.30
CA ASP A 222 -5.11 3.72 -0.82
C ASP A 222 -4.12 4.32 -1.84
N ASP A 223 -2.84 3.93 -1.79
CA ASP A 223 -1.75 4.35 -2.68
C ASP A 223 -1.59 3.45 -3.92
N ASP A 224 -2.35 2.34 -4.02
CA ASP A 224 -2.24 1.39 -5.14
C ASP A 224 -2.84 1.99 -6.43
N PRO A 225 -2.02 2.33 -7.45
CA PRO A 225 -2.50 2.86 -8.72
C PRO A 225 -3.31 1.85 -9.54
N LEU A 226 -3.30 0.56 -9.15
CA LEU A 226 -4.02 -0.53 -9.84
C LEU A 226 -5.53 -0.51 -9.62
N HIS A 227 -6.07 0.46 -8.87
CA HIS A 227 -7.52 0.66 -8.77
C HIS A 227 -8.16 1.21 -10.07
N GLU A 228 -7.38 1.77 -11.00
CA GLU A 228 -7.90 2.30 -12.29
C GLU A 228 -7.93 1.27 -13.43
N GLU A 229 -7.05 0.26 -13.45
CA GLU A 229 -6.97 -0.71 -14.55
C GLU A 229 -7.88 -1.93 -14.34
N GLY A 230 -9.20 -1.73 -14.44
CA GLY A 230 -10.18 -2.80 -14.69
C GLY A 230 -10.25 -3.94 -13.65
N ARG A 231 -9.54 -3.84 -12.53
CA ARG A 231 -9.68 -4.76 -11.39
C ARG A 231 -10.94 -4.38 -10.63
N VAL A 232 -11.80 -5.39 -10.43
CA VAL A 232 -13.00 -5.27 -9.61
C VAL A 232 -12.58 -4.70 -8.24
N PRO A 233 -13.16 -3.57 -7.77
CA PRO A 233 -12.81 -3.03 -6.47
C PRO A 233 -12.97 -4.11 -5.40
N PRO A 234 -12.08 -4.15 -4.40
CA PRO A 234 -12.10 -5.16 -3.36
C PRO A 234 -13.50 -5.20 -2.73
N LYS A 235 -14.02 -6.42 -2.53
CA LYS A 235 -15.38 -6.65 -2.00
C LYS A 235 -15.66 -5.97 -0.64
N ALA A 236 -14.61 -5.54 0.06
CA ALA A 236 -14.69 -4.79 1.32
C ALA A 236 -13.44 -3.91 1.44
N SER A 237 -13.59 -2.74 2.08
CA SER A 237 -12.48 -1.83 2.38
C SER A 237 -11.46 -2.47 3.33
N PHE A 238 -10.21 -2.00 3.33
CA PHE A 238 -9.13 -2.58 4.14
C PHE A 238 -9.49 -2.67 5.64
N GLU A 239 -10.16 -1.66 6.17
CA GLU A 239 -10.59 -1.56 7.57
C GLU A 239 -11.63 -2.63 7.93
N LEU A 240 -12.52 -2.93 6.99
CA LEU A 240 -13.49 -4.02 7.13
C LEU A 240 -12.79 -5.38 7.08
N ALA A 241 -11.82 -5.56 6.19
CA ALA A 241 -11.06 -6.81 6.08
C ALA A 241 -10.29 -7.13 7.37
N VAL A 242 -9.52 -6.17 7.91
CA VAL A 242 -8.75 -6.38 9.14
C VAL A 242 -9.67 -6.59 10.35
N SER A 243 -10.78 -5.84 10.44
CA SER A 243 -11.72 -5.98 11.56
C SER A 243 -12.52 -7.30 11.53
N HIS A 244 -12.58 -8.00 10.40
CA HIS A 244 -13.25 -9.30 10.28
C HIS A 244 -12.29 -10.51 10.34
N THR A 245 -10.98 -10.29 10.53
CA THR A 245 -9.99 -11.38 10.58
C THR A 245 -10.09 -12.20 11.88
N CYS A 246 -10.08 -11.55 13.04
CA CYS A 246 -10.26 -12.20 14.34
C CYS A 246 -10.76 -11.21 15.40
N GLN A 247 -11.17 -11.70 16.57
CA GLN A 247 -11.68 -10.83 17.65
C GLN A 247 -10.64 -9.83 18.17
N PHE A 248 -9.36 -10.20 18.19
CA PHE A 248 -8.27 -9.31 18.59
C PHE A 248 -8.10 -8.17 17.58
N PHE A 249 -7.98 -8.48 16.28
CA PHE A 249 -7.87 -7.45 15.23
C PHE A 249 -9.12 -6.57 15.14
N ARG A 250 -10.31 -7.13 15.34
CA ARG A 250 -11.54 -6.34 15.44
C ARG A 250 -11.43 -5.26 16.51
N ARG A 251 -10.97 -5.62 17.71
CA ARG A 251 -10.81 -4.66 18.81
C ARG A 251 -9.80 -3.57 18.45
N VAL A 252 -8.62 -3.96 17.99
CA VAL A 252 -7.56 -3.02 17.60
C VAL A 252 -8.02 -2.08 16.49
N ALA A 253 -8.66 -2.60 15.44
CA ALA A 253 -9.16 -1.79 14.33
C ALA A 253 -10.23 -0.77 14.77
N LEU A 254 -11.17 -1.18 15.61
CA LEU A 254 -12.22 -0.30 16.14
C LEU A 254 -11.67 0.76 17.10
N GLU A 255 -10.61 0.45 17.83
CA GLU A 255 -9.91 1.38 18.75
C GLU A 255 -8.86 2.27 18.05
N THR A 256 -8.74 2.18 16.72
CA THR A 256 -7.78 2.97 15.92
C THR A 256 -8.51 4.02 15.07
N PRO A 257 -8.73 5.26 15.55
CA PRO A 257 -9.52 6.28 14.85
C PRO A 257 -9.00 6.65 13.46
N ARG A 258 -7.67 6.65 13.28
CA ARG A 258 -7.01 7.01 12.02
C ARG A 258 -7.38 6.09 10.87
N LEU A 259 -7.71 4.84 11.18
CA LEU A 259 -8.16 3.86 10.21
C LEU A 259 -9.47 4.30 9.55
N TRP A 260 -10.31 5.11 10.21
CA TRP A 260 -11.65 5.51 9.76
C TRP A 260 -11.71 6.93 9.17
N THR A 261 -10.57 7.50 8.76
CA THR A 261 -10.47 8.91 8.32
C THR A 261 -10.69 9.15 6.82
N SER A 262 -10.43 8.14 5.99
CA SER A 262 -10.72 8.19 4.54
C SER A 262 -12.15 7.73 4.28
N LEU A 263 -12.96 8.61 3.71
CA LEU A 263 -14.37 8.41 3.40
C LEU A 263 -14.53 8.41 1.88
N GLN A 264 -14.73 7.22 1.30
CA GLN A 264 -15.14 7.06 -0.10
C GLN A 264 -16.66 6.95 -0.16
N ILE A 265 -17.29 7.90 -0.85
CA ILE A 265 -18.74 8.04 -0.94
C ILE A 265 -19.14 7.95 -2.41
N ASN A 266 -19.94 6.93 -2.71
CA ASN A 266 -20.49 6.68 -4.04
C ASN A 266 -21.85 5.96 -3.92
N GLY A 267 -22.46 5.63 -5.05
CA GLY A 267 -23.76 4.93 -5.14
C GLY A 267 -23.86 3.57 -4.45
N THR A 268 -22.73 2.97 -4.01
CA THR A 268 -22.73 1.71 -3.26
C THR A 268 -22.61 1.89 -1.75
N CYS A 269 -22.40 3.13 -1.29
CA CYS A 269 -22.16 3.49 0.10
C CYS A 269 -23.48 3.66 0.86
N SER A 270 -23.60 3.03 2.04
CA SER A 270 -24.74 3.25 2.93
C SER A 270 -24.54 4.49 3.83
N LEU A 271 -25.64 5.14 4.22
CA LEU A 271 -25.61 6.24 5.18
C LEU A 271 -25.12 5.77 6.57
N GLU A 272 -25.43 4.54 6.96
CA GLU A 272 -24.93 3.97 8.24
C GLU A 272 -23.41 3.84 8.23
N TRP A 273 -22.81 3.46 7.10
CA TRP A 273 -21.36 3.35 6.98
C TRP A 273 -20.67 4.71 7.16
N ILE A 274 -21.18 5.76 6.51
CA ILE A 274 -20.64 7.13 6.65
C ILE A 274 -20.74 7.58 8.11
N SER A 275 -21.89 7.35 8.74
CA SER A 275 -22.10 7.71 10.14
C SER A 275 -21.12 7.00 11.09
N GLU A 276 -20.92 5.68 10.94
CA GLU A 276 -19.94 4.95 11.75
C GLU A 276 -18.51 5.45 11.53
N CYS A 277 -18.11 5.69 10.29
CA CYS A 277 -16.75 6.15 10.00
C CYS A 277 -16.51 7.53 10.64
N ILE A 278 -17.48 8.44 10.53
CA ILE A 278 -17.42 9.75 11.20
C ILE A 278 -17.32 9.57 12.73
N GLU A 279 -18.14 8.72 13.33
CA GLU A 279 -18.10 8.47 14.78
C GLU A 279 -16.76 7.88 15.24
N ARG A 280 -16.27 6.85 14.54
CA ARG A 280 -15.01 6.16 14.86
C ARG A 280 -13.77 7.01 14.61
N SER A 281 -13.81 7.90 13.62
CA SER A 281 -12.70 8.85 13.34
C SER A 281 -12.47 9.83 14.49
N GLY A 282 -13.47 10.02 15.36
CA GLY A 282 -13.35 10.76 16.62
C GLY A 282 -12.94 12.22 16.41
N SER A 283 -11.69 12.56 16.78
CA SER A 283 -11.16 13.93 16.63
C SER A 283 -10.30 14.16 15.37
N CYS A 284 -10.09 13.11 14.56
CA CYS A 284 -9.12 13.11 13.47
C CYS A 284 -9.55 13.99 12.29
N TRP A 285 -8.57 14.35 11.45
CA TRP A 285 -8.82 15.00 10.17
C TRP A 285 -9.41 14.00 9.18
N LEU A 286 -10.32 14.44 8.32
CA LEU A 286 -11.00 13.59 7.33
C LEU A 286 -10.51 13.87 5.91
N ASP A 287 -10.41 12.80 5.12
CA ASP A 287 -10.19 12.84 3.69
C ASP A 287 -11.43 12.28 3.01
N ILE A 288 -12.06 13.09 2.18
CA ILE A 288 -13.37 12.80 1.62
C ILE A 288 -13.25 12.72 0.11
N VAL A 289 -13.70 11.61 -0.45
CA VAL A 289 -13.82 11.39 -1.90
C VAL A 289 -15.29 11.10 -2.20
N ILE A 290 -15.90 11.94 -3.03
CA ILE A 290 -17.30 11.80 -3.43
C ILE A 290 -17.34 11.59 -4.94
N GLU A 291 -17.89 10.46 -5.36
CA GLU A 291 -18.01 10.05 -6.77
C GLU A 291 -19.49 9.80 -7.10
N ILE A 292 -20.03 10.65 -7.98
CA ILE A 292 -21.41 10.60 -8.43
C ILE A 292 -21.37 10.53 -9.96
N GLY A 293 -21.78 9.38 -10.53
CA GLY A 293 -21.66 9.20 -11.98
C GLY A 293 -22.48 8.04 -12.54
N GLU A 294 -22.33 7.76 -13.84
CA GLU A 294 -23.11 6.72 -14.53
C GLU A 294 -22.92 5.31 -13.94
N CYS A 295 -21.71 5.01 -13.49
CA CYS A 295 -21.40 3.74 -12.84
C CYS A 295 -21.99 3.63 -11.42
N PHE A 296 -22.36 4.76 -10.81
CA PHE A 296 -22.81 4.88 -9.42
C PHE A 296 -23.96 5.89 -9.32
N PRO A 297 -25.14 5.60 -9.91
CA PRO A 297 -26.26 6.53 -9.87
C PRO A 297 -26.74 6.69 -8.43
N LEU A 298 -26.85 7.95 -7.99
CA LEU A 298 -27.47 8.33 -6.73
C LEU A 298 -28.67 9.21 -7.05
N ASP A 299 -29.77 9.02 -6.35
CA ASP A 299 -30.87 9.97 -6.44
C ASP A 299 -30.56 11.27 -5.66
N ILE A 300 -31.35 12.31 -5.92
CA ILE A 300 -31.16 13.62 -5.31
C ILE A 300 -31.29 13.57 -3.78
N ASP A 301 -32.21 12.76 -3.26
CA ASP A 301 -32.47 12.68 -1.82
C ASP A 301 -31.33 11.94 -1.10
N GLU A 302 -30.76 10.92 -1.73
CA GLU A 302 -29.57 10.21 -1.25
C GLU A 302 -28.34 11.12 -1.20
N VAL A 303 -28.06 11.87 -2.28
CA VAL A 303 -26.98 12.86 -2.31
C VAL A 303 -27.17 13.91 -1.21
N ASN A 304 -28.40 14.40 -1.04
CA ASN A 304 -28.72 15.36 0.01
C ASN A 304 -28.48 14.79 1.42
N ALA A 305 -28.94 13.56 1.67
CA ALA A 305 -28.75 12.90 2.95
C ALA A 305 -27.27 12.65 3.27
N MET A 306 -26.46 12.25 2.27
CA MET A 306 -25.02 12.10 2.42
C MET A 306 -24.35 13.44 2.75
N MET A 307 -24.68 14.51 2.02
CA MET A 307 -24.12 15.84 2.26
C MET A 307 -24.51 16.41 3.63
N ASP A 308 -25.71 16.13 4.13
CA ASP A 308 -26.16 16.52 5.46
C ASP A 308 -25.34 15.88 6.59
N LEU A 309 -24.76 14.70 6.36
CA LEU A 309 -23.84 14.05 7.31
C LEU A 309 -22.43 14.66 7.27
N ILE A 310 -21.96 15.01 6.07
CA ILE A 310 -20.56 15.34 5.84
C ILE A 310 -20.28 16.83 6.06
N ILE A 311 -21.12 17.74 5.54
CA ILE A 311 -20.93 19.21 5.64
C ILE A 311 -20.72 19.70 7.08
N PRO A 312 -21.44 19.19 8.10
CA PRO A 312 -21.19 19.56 9.50
C PRO A 312 -19.77 19.27 9.98
N GLN A 313 -19.08 18.30 9.35
CA GLN A 313 -17.70 17.95 9.64
C GLN A 313 -16.68 18.83 8.90
N SER A 314 -17.11 19.84 8.12
CA SER A 314 -16.20 20.72 7.37
C SER A 314 -15.03 21.35 8.15
N PRO A 315 -15.13 21.70 9.45
CA PRO A 315 -13.98 22.22 10.21
C PRO A 315 -12.77 21.29 10.28
N ARG A 316 -12.97 19.99 10.10
CA ARG A 316 -11.93 18.95 10.22
C ARG A 316 -11.60 18.29 8.89
N TRP A 317 -12.04 18.83 7.77
CA TRP A 317 -11.62 18.30 6.46
C TRP A 317 -10.16 18.66 6.20
N ARG A 318 -9.39 17.68 5.76
CA ARG A 318 -8.02 17.81 5.28
C ARG A 318 -7.96 17.77 3.76
N SER A 319 -8.72 16.85 3.16
CA SER A 319 -8.84 16.68 1.71
C SER A 319 -10.31 16.54 1.31
N LEU A 320 -10.68 17.14 0.18
CA LEU A 320 -11.98 16.94 -0.47
C LEU A 320 -11.76 16.75 -1.96
N SER A 321 -12.17 15.60 -2.49
CA SER A 321 -12.33 15.33 -3.91
C SER A 321 -13.81 15.10 -4.22
N LEU A 322 -14.35 15.82 -5.20
CA LEU A 322 -15.73 15.69 -5.65
C LEU A 322 -15.74 15.55 -7.16
N SER A 323 -16.26 14.42 -7.64
CA SER A 323 -16.42 14.10 -9.06
C SER A 323 -17.90 13.86 -9.36
N CYS A 324 -18.48 14.69 -10.22
CA CYS A 324 -19.86 14.60 -10.65
C CYS A 324 -19.93 14.49 -12.19
N SER A 325 -20.50 13.39 -12.69
CA SER A 325 -20.75 13.23 -14.14
C SER A 325 -21.87 14.14 -14.63
N PHE A 326 -22.97 14.22 -13.87
CA PHE A 326 -24.12 15.07 -14.20
C PHE A 326 -24.57 15.84 -12.96
N GLU A 327 -24.72 17.15 -13.08
CA GLU A 327 -25.21 18.01 -12.01
C GLU A 327 -26.40 18.85 -12.50
N SER A 328 -27.49 18.94 -11.73
CA SER A 328 -28.59 19.83 -12.08
C SER A 328 -28.28 21.25 -11.59
N ALA A 329 -28.50 22.26 -12.43
CA ALA A 329 -28.33 23.67 -12.04
C ALA A 329 -29.16 24.06 -10.79
N HIS A 330 -30.25 23.35 -10.52
CA HIS A 330 -31.13 23.59 -9.37
C HIS A 330 -30.68 22.86 -8.08
N ASN A 331 -29.77 21.88 -8.17
CA ASN A 331 -29.31 21.11 -7.03
C ASN A 331 -27.82 20.78 -7.13
N SER A 332 -27.01 21.85 -7.11
CA SER A 332 -25.56 21.69 -7.16
C SER A 332 -25.00 21.24 -5.81
N VAL A 333 -24.32 20.10 -5.79
CA VAL A 333 -23.56 19.58 -4.63
C VAL A 333 -22.52 20.60 -4.21
N VAL A 334 -21.91 21.27 -5.19
CA VAL A 334 -20.89 22.29 -4.93
C VAL A 334 -21.49 23.55 -4.30
N ALA A 335 -22.70 23.96 -4.72
CA ALA A 335 -23.40 25.09 -4.08
C ALA A 335 -23.68 24.83 -2.59
N ARG A 336 -23.88 23.56 -2.19
CA ARG A 336 -24.06 23.15 -0.79
C ARG A 336 -22.79 23.32 0.06
N LEU A 337 -21.62 23.33 -0.56
CA LEU A 337 -20.34 23.65 0.12
C LEU A 337 -20.26 25.15 0.47
N GLY A 338 -21.17 25.97 -0.04
CA GLY A 338 -21.31 27.38 0.29
C GLY A 338 -21.44 27.61 1.80
N ASN A 339 -20.66 28.54 2.33
CA ASN A 339 -20.58 28.91 3.76
C ASN A 339 -20.04 27.84 4.72
N SER A 340 -19.62 26.66 4.25
CA SER A 340 -19.03 25.65 5.15
C SER A 340 -17.63 26.07 5.64
N PRO A 341 -17.32 25.98 6.95
CA PRO A 341 -16.02 26.40 7.49
C PRO A 341 -14.94 25.32 7.28
N ALA A 342 -14.40 25.22 6.07
CA ALA A 342 -13.32 24.28 5.72
C ALA A 342 -11.92 24.77 6.16
N ILE A 343 -11.76 25.06 7.46
CA ILE A 343 -10.61 25.81 7.99
C ILE A 343 -9.26 25.11 7.81
N GLY A 344 -9.23 23.77 7.86
CA GLY A 344 -8.00 22.98 7.73
C GLY A 344 -7.86 22.25 6.40
N LEU A 345 -8.73 22.54 5.43
CA LEU A 345 -8.68 21.95 4.10
C LEU A 345 -7.38 22.34 3.41
N ARG A 346 -6.62 21.36 2.94
CA ARG A 346 -5.33 21.52 2.25
C ARG A 346 -5.40 21.17 0.78
N TYR A 347 -6.24 20.18 0.45
CA TYR A 347 -6.45 19.66 -0.89
C TYR A 347 -7.92 19.79 -1.27
N LEU A 348 -8.18 20.35 -2.45
CA LEU A 348 -9.50 20.43 -3.05
C LEU A 348 -9.43 20.02 -4.52
N SER A 349 -10.17 19.00 -4.92
CA SER A 349 -10.41 18.67 -6.33
C SER A 349 -11.91 18.72 -6.61
N LEU A 350 -12.31 19.53 -7.60
CA LEU A 350 -13.70 19.64 -8.04
C LEU A 350 -13.78 19.35 -9.52
N HIS A 351 -14.58 18.34 -9.86
CA HIS A 351 -14.76 17.87 -11.21
C HIS A 351 -16.25 17.78 -11.52
N VAL A 352 -16.69 18.58 -12.49
CA VAL A 352 -18.08 18.60 -12.97
C VAL A 352 -18.07 18.48 -14.49
N ASN A 353 -18.48 17.32 -15.00
CA ASN A 353 -18.44 17.00 -16.43
C ASN A 353 -19.56 17.67 -17.23
N ASP A 354 -20.82 17.46 -16.83
CA ASP A 354 -21.99 17.97 -17.53
C ASP A 354 -23.02 18.54 -16.55
N VAL A 355 -23.78 19.55 -16.99
CA VAL A 355 -24.88 20.15 -16.23
C VAL A 355 -26.14 20.14 -17.08
N GLU A 356 -27.23 19.60 -16.55
CA GLU A 356 -28.52 19.66 -17.24
C GLU A 356 -28.99 21.11 -17.34
N SER A 357 -29.15 21.60 -18.58
CA SER A 357 -29.56 22.99 -18.89
C SER A 357 -28.60 24.06 -18.34
N PRO A 358 -27.34 24.10 -18.81
CA PRO A 358 -26.37 25.05 -18.29
C PRO A 358 -26.75 26.47 -18.72
N ASP A 359 -26.87 27.39 -17.76
CA ASP A 359 -27.09 28.81 -18.06
C ASP A 359 -25.81 29.42 -18.64
N GLN A 360 -25.71 29.40 -19.97
CA GLN A 360 -24.57 29.97 -20.70
C GLN A 360 -24.38 31.47 -20.45
N THR A 361 -25.42 32.17 -19.99
CA THR A 361 -25.33 33.60 -19.64
C THR A 361 -24.67 33.79 -18.27
N ALA A 362 -24.83 32.84 -17.34
CA ALA A 362 -24.15 32.84 -16.05
C ALA A 362 -22.63 32.65 -16.17
N PHE A 363 -22.15 31.92 -17.20
CA PHE A 363 -20.72 31.73 -17.47
C PHE A 363 -20.01 33.02 -17.94
N ASN A 364 -20.75 33.94 -18.56
CA ASN A 364 -20.21 35.15 -19.19
C ASN A 364 -20.39 36.42 -18.35
N ASN A 365 -21.10 36.34 -17.22
CA ASN A 365 -21.32 37.49 -16.35
C ASN A 365 -20.07 37.73 -15.46
N GLN A 366 -19.74 39.01 -15.24
CA GLN A 366 -18.61 39.52 -14.44
C GLN A 366 -18.73 39.18 -12.93
N ILE A 367 -19.00 37.93 -12.58
CA ILE A 367 -19.32 37.51 -11.22
C ILE A 367 -18.00 37.19 -10.51
N PHE A 368 -17.51 38.21 -9.82
CA PHE A 368 -16.75 38.01 -8.60
C PHE A 368 -17.62 37.22 -7.61
N ASN A 369 -17.43 35.90 -7.63
CA ASN A 369 -17.77 34.87 -6.65
C ASN A 369 -19.09 34.12 -6.78
N PRO A 370 -18.97 32.83 -7.09
CA PRO A 370 -19.45 31.82 -6.16
C PRO A 370 -18.27 31.39 -5.29
N GLN A 371 -18.27 31.91 -4.06
CA GLN A 371 -17.35 31.49 -3.01
C GLN A 371 -17.86 30.20 -2.39
N ILE A 372 -17.10 29.12 -2.62
CA ILE A 372 -17.24 27.92 -1.81
C ILE A 372 -16.41 28.11 -0.54
N PHE A 373 -16.91 27.56 0.56
CA PHE A 373 -16.35 27.70 1.90
C PHE A 373 -16.38 29.12 2.47
N ALA A 374 -16.75 29.24 3.75
CA ALA A 374 -16.65 30.51 4.47
C ALA A 374 -15.19 30.89 4.79
N CYS A 375 -14.34 29.88 5.03
CA CYS A 375 -12.94 30.04 5.41
C CYS A 375 -12.13 28.82 4.98
N THR A 376 -10.99 29.07 4.32
CA THR A 376 -10.00 28.07 3.89
C THR A 376 -8.61 28.61 4.22
N ALA A 377 -8.15 28.41 5.46
CA ALA A 377 -6.93 29.06 5.95
C ALA A 377 -5.64 28.29 5.56
N CYS A 378 -5.77 27.00 5.24
CA CYS A 378 -4.65 26.09 5.00
C CYS A 378 -4.65 25.52 3.57
N LEU A 379 -5.40 26.12 2.64
CA LEU A 379 -5.59 25.57 1.31
C LEU A 379 -4.33 25.76 0.47
N ASN A 380 -3.73 24.65 0.05
CA ASN A 380 -2.47 24.64 -0.69
C ASN A 380 -2.68 24.17 -2.14
N PHE A 381 -3.57 23.21 -2.35
CA PHE A 381 -3.86 22.62 -3.67
C PHE A 381 -5.32 22.79 -4.06
N VAL A 382 -5.55 23.20 -5.31
CA VAL A 382 -6.88 23.28 -5.93
C VAL A 382 -6.80 22.74 -7.36
N ARG A 383 -7.66 21.77 -7.67
CA ARG A 383 -8.01 21.37 -9.03
C ARG A 383 -9.44 21.76 -9.34
N LEU A 384 -9.62 22.39 -10.51
CA LEU A 384 -10.93 22.71 -11.07
C LEU A 384 -11.01 22.10 -12.47
N ARG A 385 -11.98 21.21 -12.67
CA ARG A 385 -12.15 20.48 -13.93
C ARG A 385 -13.56 20.63 -14.51
N GLY A 386 -13.65 20.84 -15.82
CA GLY A 386 -14.92 21.02 -16.54
C GLY A 386 -15.66 22.28 -16.09
N LEU A 387 -16.95 22.16 -15.75
CA LEU A 387 -17.78 23.31 -15.33
C LEU A 387 -17.34 23.94 -14.00
N ALA A 388 -16.53 23.23 -13.20
CA ALA A 388 -15.95 23.79 -11.99
C ALA A 388 -15.07 25.01 -12.25
N LEU A 389 -14.47 25.09 -13.45
CA LEU A 389 -13.71 26.25 -13.91
C LEU A 389 -14.56 27.52 -14.02
N HIS A 390 -15.87 27.41 -14.24
CA HIS A 390 -16.75 28.57 -14.42
C HIS A 390 -17.39 29.00 -13.10
N GLN A 391 -17.77 28.02 -12.28
CA GLN A 391 -18.72 28.24 -11.20
C GLN A 391 -18.08 28.26 -9.81
N PHE A 392 -16.85 27.78 -9.59
CA PHE A 392 -16.36 27.59 -8.21
C PHE A 392 -15.03 28.29 -7.95
N ARG A 393 -15.02 29.11 -6.88
CA ARG A 393 -13.85 29.90 -6.47
C ARG A 393 -13.66 29.86 -4.95
N PRO A 394 -12.84 28.94 -4.42
CA PRO A 394 -12.39 29.04 -3.03
C PRO A 394 -11.44 30.25 -2.87
N ARG A 395 -11.02 30.57 -1.64
CA ARG A 395 -9.98 31.60 -1.45
C ARG A 395 -8.63 31.04 -1.89
N LEU A 396 -7.98 31.72 -2.82
CA LEU A 396 -6.72 31.27 -3.45
C LEU A 396 -5.47 31.96 -2.90
N GLU A 397 -5.61 32.81 -1.87
CA GLU A 397 -4.51 33.65 -1.35
C GLU A 397 -3.31 32.83 -0.85
N THR A 398 -3.56 31.65 -0.26
CA THR A 398 -2.55 30.74 0.29
C THR A 398 -2.14 29.62 -0.67
N LEU A 399 -2.72 29.59 -1.87
CA LEU A 399 -2.57 28.48 -2.81
C LEU A 399 -1.15 28.41 -3.38
N ASN A 400 -0.55 27.22 -3.33
CA ASN A 400 0.76 26.97 -3.94
C ASN A 400 0.66 26.23 -5.29
N THR A 401 -0.39 25.43 -5.48
CA THR A 401 -0.56 24.56 -6.64
C THR A 401 -1.98 24.67 -7.18
N LEU A 402 -2.10 24.97 -8.47
CA LEU A 402 -3.38 25.14 -9.16
C LEU A 402 -3.42 24.28 -10.42
N HIS A 403 -4.47 23.45 -10.54
CA HIS A 403 -4.77 22.67 -11.74
C HIS A 403 -6.06 23.20 -12.37
N LEU A 404 -6.00 23.50 -13.66
CA LEU A 404 -7.13 23.96 -14.46
C LEU A 404 -7.31 23.03 -15.66
N ASP A 405 -8.34 22.19 -15.59
CA ASP A 405 -8.51 21.10 -16.54
C ASP A 405 -9.82 21.26 -17.33
N HIS A 406 -9.72 21.46 -18.64
CA HIS A 406 -10.88 21.56 -19.51
C HIS A 406 -11.29 20.18 -20.02
N ILE A 407 -12.56 19.82 -19.82
CA ILE A 407 -13.22 18.69 -20.48
C ILE A 407 -14.56 19.23 -21.00
N GLY A 408 -14.74 19.32 -22.32
CA GLY A 408 -16.00 19.75 -22.92
C GLY A 408 -15.84 20.97 -23.85
N HIS A 409 -16.97 21.61 -24.17
CA HIS A 409 -17.05 22.61 -25.25
C HIS A 409 -17.22 24.06 -24.77
N ILE A 410 -17.05 24.34 -23.47
CA ILE A 410 -17.27 25.69 -22.92
C ILE A 410 -15.95 26.25 -22.35
N PRO A 411 -15.13 26.92 -23.18
CA PRO A 411 -13.94 27.60 -22.70
C PRO A 411 -14.28 28.77 -21.77
N ILE A 412 -13.39 29.09 -20.83
CA ILE A 412 -13.47 30.30 -20.01
C ILE A 412 -12.93 31.52 -20.77
N LEU A 413 -13.43 32.71 -20.42
CA LEU A 413 -12.87 33.97 -20.91
C LEU A 413 -11.45 34.19 -20.36
N TYR A 414 -10.58 34.81 -21.15
CA TYR A 414 -9.24 35.21 -20.68
C TYR A 414 -9.28 36.11 -19.43
N SER A 415 -10.28 36.99 -19.31
CA SER A 415 -10.47 37.80 -18.10
C SER A 415 -10.70 36.94 -16.86
N THR A 416 -11.42 35.83 -16.99
CA THR A 416 -11.70 34.88 -15.92
C THR A 416 -10.42 34.12 -15.56
N PHE A 417 -9.71 33.58 -16.55
CA PHE A 417 -8.42 32.93 -16.35
C PHE A 417 -7.41 33.84 -15.63
N ARG A 418 -7.26 35.07 -16.13
CA ARG A 418 -6.41 36.10 -15.53
C ARG A 418 -6.82 36.40 -14.09
N ALA A 419 -8.11 36.49 -13.81
CA ALA A 419 -8.60 36.71 -12.45
C ALA A 419 -8.18 35.57 -11.51
N ILE A 420 -8.38 34.29 -11.89
CA ILE A 420 -7.98 33.14 -11.05
C ILE A 420 -6.51 33.21 -10.68
N ILE A 421 -5.66 33.41 -11.70
CA ILE A 421 -4.22 33.39 -11.54
C ILE A 421 -3.73 34.59 -10.72
N THR A 422 -4.24 35.80 -10.99
CA THR A 422 -3.80 37.01 -10.27
C THR A 422 -4.27 37.08 -8.81
N HIS A 423 -5.32 36.34 -8.44
CA HIS A 423 -5.75 36.20 -7.03
C HIS A 423 -4.98 35.10 -6.27
N SER A 424 -3.97 34.49 -6.89
CA SER A 424 -3.12 33.44 -6.31
C SER A 424 -1.66 33.91 -6.21
N PRO A 425 -1.34 34.90 -5.36
CA PRO A 425 0.00 35.52 -5.34
C PRO A 425 1.11 34.58 -4.82
N ALA A 426 0.75 33.53 -4.07
CA ALA A 426 1.67 32.53 -3.54
C ALA A 426 1.89 31.32 -4.48
N LEU A 427 1.37 31.38 -5.70
CA LEU A 427 1.38 30.25 -6.63
C LEU A 427 2.81 29.90 -7.08
N GLU A 428 3.22 28.66 -6.83
CA GLU A 428 4.52 28.09 -7.23
C GLU A 428 4.37 27.09 -8.40
N HIS A 429 3.20 26.46 -8.52
CA HIS A 429 2.95 25.38 -9.47
C HIS A 429 1.62 25.59 -10.20
N LEU A 430 1.66 25.64 -11.53
CA LEU A 430 0.48 25.80 -12.37
C LEU A 430 0.40 24.66 -13.40
N SER A 431 -0.71 23.94 -13.41
CA SER A 431 -1.03 22.93 -14.42
C SER A 431 -2.26 23.38 -15.19
N VAL A 432 -2.17 23.36 -16.52
CA VAL A 432 -3.27 23.72 -17.41
C VAL A 432 -3.43 22.63 -18.46
N TYR A 433 -4.63 22.06 -18.53
CA TYR A 433 -4.96 20.97 -19.44
C TYR A 433 -6.16 21.32 -20.32
N GLY A 434 -6.02 21.06 -21.63
CA GLY A 434 -7.02 21.35 -22.66
C GLY A 434 -7.09 22.84 -23.02
N ASP A 435 -7.90 23.14 -24.04
CA ASP A 435 -8.07 24.51 -24.56
C ASP A 435 -9.04 25.32 -23.68
N ILE A 436 -8.55 25.65 -22.48
CA ILE A 436 -9.30 26.39 -21.45
C ILE A 436 -9.79 27.75 -21.95
N ILE A 437 -9.14 28.33 -22.95
CA ILE A 437 -9.48 29.64 -23.54
C ILE A 437 -9.75 29.41 -25.02
N GLY A 438 -10.92 29.85 -25.50
CA GLY A 438 -11.35 29.64 -26.88
C GLY A 438 -10.56 30.47 -27.90
N GLU A 439 -10.71 30.09 -29.17
CA GLU A 439 -9.99 30.65 -30.32
C GLU A 439 -9.90 32.20 -30.30
N ALA A 440 -8.70 32.71 -30.60
CA ALA A 440 -8.41 34.13 -30.84
C ALA A 440 -8.55 35.12 -29.65
N THR A 441 -8.51 34.66 -28.38
CA THR A 441 -8.66 35.55 -27.21
C THR A 441 -7.43 35.69 -26.31
N TRP A 442 -6.34 34.96 -26.57
CA TRP A 442 -5.07 35.17 -25.87
C TRP A 442 -4.46 36.53 -26.24
N PRO A 443 -4.17 37.42 -25.28
CA PRO A 443 -3.75 38.78 -25.61
C PRO A 443 -2.28 38.87 -26.06
N ARG A 444 -1.61 37.77 -26.41
CA ARG A 444 -0.17 37.70 -26.73
C ARG A 444 0.65 38.51 -25.71
N ARG A 445 1.32 39.59 -26.12
CA ARG A 445 2.10 40.49 -25.23
C ARG A 445 1.29 41.67 -24.66
N THR A 446 0.03 41.85 -25.05
CA THR A 446 -0.84 42.83 -24.40
C THR A 446 -1.35 42.22 -23.09
N ASN A 447 -1.35 42.96 -21.97
CA ASN A 447 -1.80 42.47 -20.66
C ASN A 447 -1.07 41.25 -20.08
N VAL A 448 0.25 41.17 -20.22
CA VAL A 448 1.09 40.10 -19.63
C VAL A 448 0.78 39.91 -18.14
N ILE A 449 0.57 38.65 -17.74
CA ILE A 449 0.34 38.27 -16.34
C ILE A 449 1.71 38.09 -15.66
N GLN A 450 1.88 38.70 -14.50
CA GLN A 450 3.13 38.62 -13.72
C GLN A 450 3.02 37.53 -12.67
N LEU A 451 3.77 36.44 -12.86
CA LEU A 451 3.83 35.30 -11.93
C LEU A 451 5.27 35.11 -11.42
N THR A 452 5.70 36.04 -10.57
CA THR A 452 7.09 36.11 -10.11
C THR A 452 7.51 34.97 -9.18
N GLY A 453 6.56 34.25 -8.58
CA GLY A 453 6.81 33.12 -7.69
C GLY A 453 6.74 31.74 -8.37
N LEU A 454 6.30 31.68 -9.63
CA LEU A 454 6.05 30.41 -10.30
C LEU A 454 7.36 29.68 -10.60
N ARG A 455 7.46 28.43 -10.12
CA ARG A 455 8.62 27.54 -10.26
C ARG A 455 8.37 26.43 -11.27
N SER A 456 7.13 25.96 -11.39
CA SER A 456 6.76 24.84 -12.27
C SER A 456 5.52 25.14 -13.07
N LEU A 457 5.56 24.81 -14.36
CA LEU A 457 4.45 25.00 -15.30
C LEU A 457 4.23 23.75 -16.15
N ARG A 458 2.99 23.24 -16.18
CA ARG A 458 2.56 22.19 -17.11
C ARG A 458 1.48 22.71 -18.04
N ILE A 459 1.60 22.38 -19.33
CA ILE A 459 0.65 22.78 -20.37
C ILE A 459 0.36 21.57 -21.27
N CYS A 460 -0.91 21.32 -21.50
CA CYS A 460 -1.41 20.43 -22.54
C CYS A 460 -2.58 21.14 -23.25
N GLY A 461 -2.53 21.25 -24.56
CA GLY A 461 -3.61 21.81 -25.39
C GLY A 461 -3.87 20.91 -26.58
N VAL A 462 -5.13 20.87 -27.03
CA VAL A 462 -5.55 20.06 -28.19
C VAL A 462 -5.42 20.90 -29.47
N ASP A 463 -5.74 22.19 -29.39
CA ASP A 463 -5.76 23.11 -30.54
C ASP A 463 -4.49 23.97 -30.69
N GLY A 464 -3.47 23.77 -29.83
CA GLY A 464 -2.14 24.39 -29.96
C GLY A 464 -2.02 25.85 -29.51
N GLU A 465 -3.07 26.68 -29.63
CA GLU A 465 -3.04 28.12 -29.29
C GLU A 465 -2.69 28.42 -27.82
N ILE A 466 -2.91 27.45 -26.92
CA ILE A 466 -2.58 27.60 -25.50
C ILE A 466 -1.07 27.74 -25.25
N TYR A 467 -0.21 27.07 -26.03
CA TYR A 467 1.24 27.12 -25.83
C TYR A 467 1.80 28.52 -26.03
N PRO A 468 1.61 29.19 -27.20
CA PRO A 468 2.06 30.56 -27.36
C PRO A 468 1.30 31.52 -26.44
N GLY A 469 0.01 31.29 -26.17
CA GLY A 469 -0.77 32.09 -25.23
C GLY A 469 -0.17 32.14 -23.84
N MET A 470 0.25 30.99 -23.31
CA MET A 470 0.86 30.84 -21.99
C MET A 470 2.32 31.28 -21.97
N LEU A 471 3.15 30.74 -22.87
CA LEU A 471 4.59 30.99 -22.90
C LEU A 471 4.90 32.46 -23.21
N LEU A 472 4.05 33.14 -23.97
CA LEU A 472 4.23 34.55 -24.29
C LEU A 472 3.47 35.47 -23.35
N GLY A 473 2.25 35.07 -22.92
CA GLY A 473 1.35 35.89 -22.13
C GLY A 473 1.60 35.93 -20.63
N ILE A 474 2.47 35.06 -20.10
CA ILE A 474 2.80 35.03 -18.66
C ILE A 474 4.30 35.21 -18.43
N ASP A 475 4.67 36.18 -17.62
CA ASP A 475 6.04 36.44 -17.21
C ASP A 475 6.39 35.64 -15.94
N THR A 476 7.35 34.73 -16.07
CA THR A 476 7.70 33.71 -15.07
C THR A 476 9.21 33.68 -14.80
N PRO A 477 9.80 34.74 -14.22
CA PRO A 477 11.26 34.89 -14.08
C PRO A 477 11.93 33.86 -13.16
N GLN A 478 11.14 33.11 -12.37
CA GLN A 478 11.62 32.06 -11.46
C GLN A 478 11.30 30.65 -11.95
N LEU A 479 10.85 30.48 -13.20
CA LEU A 479 10.48 29.17 -13.72
C LEU A 479 11.70 28.24 -13.77
N GLU A 480 11.62 27.13 -13.05
CA GLU A 480 12.65 26.10 -12.91
C GLU A 480 12.31 24.85 -13.73
N SER A 481 11.01 24.54 -13.88
CA SER A 481 10.50 23.35 -14.57
C SER A 481 9.36 23.67 -15.55
N LEU A 482 9.41 23.10 -16.75
CA LEU A 482 8.40 23.23 -17.80
C LEU A 482 8.05 21.87 -18.38
N THR A 483 6.76 21.51 -18.40
CA THR A 483 6.24 20.30 -19.05
C THR A 483 5.26 20.67 -20.14
N LEU A 484 5.47 20.13 -21.35
CA LEU A 484 4.60 20.32 -22.50
C LEU A 484 4.15 18.95 -23.02
N LYS A 485 2.85 18.69 -23.06
CA LYS A 485 2.27 17.43 -23.54
C LYS A 485 1.45 17.67 -24.81
N ASP A 486 1.54 16.80 -25.81
CA ASP A 486 0.78 16.87 -27.09
C ASP A 486 1.15 18.08 -27.98
N VAL A 487 2.28 18.74 -27.70
CA VAL A 487 2.74 19.92 -28.43
C VAL A 487 3.27 19.56 -29.83
N GLN A 488 2.88 20.35 -30.84
CA GLN A 488 3.38 20.25 -32.20
C GLN A 488 4.47 21.28 -32.48
N GLU A 489 5.25 21.10 -33.55
CA GLU A 489 6.32 22.05 -33.91
C GLU A 489 5.80 23.47 -34.19
N GLU A 490 4.67 23.56 -34.90
CA GLU A 490 4.05 24.82 -35.33
C GLU A 490 3.57 25.66 -34.13
N ASP A 491 3.20 25.01 -33.02
CA ASP A 491 2.73 25.67 -31.79
C ASP A 491 3.83 26.51 -31.13
N LEU A 492 5.10 26.14 -31.37
CA LEU A 492 6.27 26.81 -30.79
C LEU A 492 6.85 27.89 -31.70
N ASP A 493 6.46 27.98 -32.97
CA ASP A 493 6.98 29.00 -33.89
C ASP A 493 6.82 30.45 -33.37
N PRO A 494 5.67 30.85 -32.76
CA PRO A 494 5.52 32.19 -32.20
C PRO A 494 6.52 32.53 -31.08
N LEU A 495 7.08 31.51 -30.40
CA LEU A 495 8.10 31.69 -29.38
C LEU A 495 9.40 32.24 -29.99
N TRP A 496 9.78 31.73 -31.16
CA TRP A 496 11.04 32.06 -31.82
C TRP A 496 10.96 33.33 -32.67
N GLU A 497 9.78 33.69 -33.19
CA GLU A 497 9.57 34.98 -33.88
C GLU A 497 9.97 36.20 -33.03
N LEU A 498 9.88 36.07 -31.70
CA LEU A 498 10.11 37.16 -30.76
C LEU A 498 11.58 37.34 -30.35
N ASN A 499 12.47 36.38 -30.64
CA ASN A 499 13.91 36.43 -30.35
C ASN A 499 14.26 36.89 -28.91
N ASP A 500 13.48 36.46 -27.91
CA ASP A 500 13.66 36.86 -26.52
C ASP A 500 14.02 35.66 -25.62
N ASN A 501 15.30 35.35 -25.58
CA ASN A 501 15.82 34.20 -24.82
C ASN A 501 16.02 34.50 -23.32
N THR A 502 15.61 35.68 -22.85
CA THR A 502 15.88 36.13 -21.46
C THR A 502 14.81 35.69 -20.46
N ARG A 503 13.67 35.16 -20.93
CA ARG A 503 12.53 34.81 -20.08
C ARG A 503 12.71 33.53 -19.28
N PHE A 504 13.50 32.59 -19.80
CA PHE A 504 13.64 31.24 -19.25
C PHE A 504 15.04 30.95 -18.70
N LEU A 505 15.75 31.99 -18.24
CA LEU A 505 17.13 31.89 -17.76
C LEU A 505 17.32 31.00 -16.51
N LYS A 506 16.23 30.71 -15.78
CA LYS A 506 16.24 29.80 -14.63
C LYS A 506 15.69 28.42 -14.93
N LEU A 507 15.24 28.18 -16.17
CA LEU A 507 14.67 26.91 -16.56
C LEU A 507 15.78 25.86 -16.61
N THR A 508 15.66 24.84 -15.75
CA THR A 508 16.65 23.75 -15.63
C THR A 508 16.06 22.39 -15.97
N GLN A 509 14.74 22.25 -15.89
CA GLN A 509 14.03 21.01 -16.20
C GLN A 509 13.04 21.25 -17.34
N LEU A 510 13.12 20.41 -18.37
CA LEU A 510 12.20 20.44 -19.51
C LEU A 510 11.69 19.03 -19.78
N THR A 511 10.38 18.88 -19.88
CA THR A 511 9.72 17.60 -20.11
C THR A 511 8.78 17.72 -21.29
N PHE A 512 8.86 16.75 -22.21
CA PHE A 512 7.90 16.60 -23.27
C PHE A 512 7.22 15.22 -23.20
N THR A 513 5.92 15.21 -23.44
CA THR A 513 5.08 14.00 -23.44
C THR A 513 4.29 13.95 -24.75
N ASN A 514 4.21 12.78 -25.37
CA ASN A 514 3.48 12.51 -26.62
C ASN A 514 3.68 13.59 -27.71
N PHE A 515 4.85 13.63 -28.32
CA PHE A 515 5.23 14.68 -29.26
C PHE A 515 6.11 14.11 -30.38
N ASP A 516 6.22 14.84 -31.49
CA ASP A 516 7.10 14.48 -32.60
C ASP A 516 7.85 15.72 -33.11
N PHE A 517 9.16 15.77 -32.82
CA PHE A 517 10.02 16.90 -33.18
C PHE A 517 11.17 16.47 -34.10
N SER A 518 11.40 17.31 -35.10
CA SER A 518 12.54 17.28 -36.00
C SER A 518 13.83 17.77 -35.31
N GLU A 519 14.96 17.39 -35.91
CA GLU A 519 16.28 17.85 -35.46
C GLU A 519 16.40 19.39 -35.46
N ALA A 520 15.71 20.07 -36.39
CA ALA A 520 15.71 21.53 -36.47
C ALA A 520 15.02 22.17 -35.25
N THR A 521 13.90 21.58 -34.81
CA THR A 521 13.15 22.01 -33.63
C THR A 521 13.98 21.83 -32.36
N TYR A 522 14.62 20.69 -32.18
CA TYR A 522 15.50 20.48 -31.03
C TYR A 522 16.69 21.45 -30.98
N LYS A 523 17.27 21.82 -32.14
CA LYS A 523 18.31 22.86 -32.20
C LYS A 523 17.79 24.20 -31.69
N ARG A 524 16.60 24.63 -32.15
CA ARG A 524 15.97 25.87 -31.69
C ARG A 524 15.65 25.84 -30.20
N LEU A 525 15.17 24.70 -29.68
CA LEU A 525 14.94 24.50 -28.24
C LEU A 525 16.23 24.66 -27.44
N CYS A 526 17.35 24.10 -27.92
CA CYS A 526 18.65 24.24 -27.26
C CYS A 526 19.16 25.70 -27.24
N GLU A 527 18.91 26.47 -28.32
CA GLU A 527 19.24 27.89 -28.38
C GLU A 527 18.35 28.75 -27.47
N THR A 528 17.09 28.34 -27.29
CA THR A 528 16.08 29.07 -26.50
C THR A 528 16.26 28.83 -24.99
N PHE A 529 16.37 27.56 -24.60
CA PHE A 529 16.48 27.12 -23.21
C PHE A 529 17.92 26.69 -22.92
N THR A 530 18.79 27.66 -22.66
CA THR A 530 20.24 27.38 -22.62
C THR A 530 20.72 26.69 -21.33
N GLU A 531 19.95 26.78 -20.24
CA GLU A 531 20.36 26.39 -18.89
C GLU A 531 19.83 25.00 -18.45
N ILE A 532 19.27 24.21 -19.38
CA ILE A 532 18.70 22.89 -19.11
C ILE A 532 19.75 21.93 -18.53
N ALA A 533 19.38 21.31 -17.41
CA ALA A 533 20.14 20.31 -16.68
C ALA A 533 19.47 18.93 -16.67
N SER A 534 18.14 18.87 -16.75
CA SER A 534 17.35 17.63 -16.86
C SER A 534 16.38 17.73 -18.03
N PHE A 535 16.37 16.73 -18.89
CA PHE A 535 15.48 16.66 -20.05
C PHE A 535 14.73 15.32 -20.11
N SER A 536 13.40 15.33 -20.14
CA SER A 536 12.61 14.09 -20.09
C SER A 536 11.71 13.95 -21.31
N LEU A 537 11.78 12.79 -21.98
CA LEU A 537 10.88 12.37 -23.05
C LEU A 537 10.06 11.16 -22.58
N LEU A 538 8.89 11.40 -22.00
CA LEU A 538 8.18 10.37 -21.21
C LEU A 538 7.50 9.26 -22.01
N LEU A 539 7.34 9.44 -23.33
CA LEU A 539 6.67 8.49 -24.24
C LEU A 539 7.43 8.26 -25.55
N SER A 540 8.67 8.75 -25.68
CA SER A 540 9.50 8.52 -26.87
C SER A 540 10.74 7.74 -26.46
N THR A 541 11.10 6.75 -27.27
CA THR A 541 12.31 5.97 -27.05
C THR A 541 13.54 6.69 -27.56
N ILE A 542 14.71 6.29 -27.06
CA ILE A 542 16.00 6.78 -27.57
C ILE A 542 16.18 6.44 -29.07
N ALA A 543 15.59 5.35 -29.55
CA ALA A 543 15.72 4.92 -30.93
C ALA A 543 14.85 5.73 -31.91
N GLU A 544 13.75 6.32 -31.44
CA GLU A 544 12.81 7.14 -32.20
C GLU A 544 13.21 8.62 -32.20
N SER A 545 13.72 9.11 -31.08
CA SER A 545 13.97 10.53 -30.90
C SER A 545 15.16 11.04 -31.73
N SER A 546 14.91 12.03 -32.58
CA SER A 546 15.96 12.73 -33.33
C SER A 546 16.94 13.50 -32.43
N PHE A 547 16.59 13.71 -31.14
CA PHE A 547 17.44 14.35 -30.13
C PHE A 547 18.77 13.62 -29.88
N VAL A 548 18.82 12.30 -30.11
CA VAL A 548 20.05 11.50 -29.94
C VAL A 548 21.20 12.00 -30.81
N THR A 549 20.90 12.54 -31.98
CA THR A 549 21.91 13.14 -32.87
C THR A 549 22.61 14.33 -32.21
N LEU A 550 21.88 15.11 -31.41
CA LEU A 550 22.41 16.25 -30.67
C LEU A 550 23.21 15.82 -29.44
N LEU A 551 22.82 14.72 -28.79
CA LEU A 551 23.58 14.15 -27.66
C LEU A 551 24.98 13.66 -28.08
N MET A 552 25.15 13.31 -29.36
CA MET A 552 26.40 12.86 -29.98
C MET A 552 27.12 13.95 -30.79
N ALA A 553 26.81 15.23 -30.55
CA ALA A 553 27.45 16.36 -31.24
C ALA A 553 28.18 17.29 -30.26
N ASP A 554 29.44 17.65 -30.56
CA ASP A 554 30.20 18.63 -29.77
C ASP A 554 29.69 20.06 -29.99
N THR A 555 29.47 20.41 -31.26
CA THR A 555 28.93 21.69 -31.69
C THR A 555 28.00 21.47 -32.87
N VAL A 556 26.88 22.17 -32.88
CA VAL A 556 25.92 22.15 -33.99
C VAL A 556 25.80 23.54 -34.59
N ALA A 557 25.50 23.61 -35.89
CA ALA A 557 25.20 24.87 -36.54
C ALA A 557 23.81 25.37 -36.12
N GLY A 558 23.76 26.52 -35.47
CA GLY A 558 22.54 27.24 -35.09
C GLY A 558 22.29 28.47 -35.95
N GLN A 559 21.24 29.22 -35.63
CA GLN A 559 20.89 30.45 -36.36
C GLN A 559 21.94 31.55 -36.15
N ASN A 560 22.55 31.60 -34.96
CA ASN A 560 23.50 32.65 -34.55
C ASN A 560 24.96 32.18 -34.52
N GLY A 561 25.27 31.06 -35.17
CA GLY A 561 26.60 30.45 -35.20
C GLY A 561 26.62 29.03 -34.63
N SER A 562 27.81 28.47 -34.44
CA SER A 562 27.96 27.14 -33.84
C SER A 562 27.78 27.22 -32.32
N PHE A 563 26.97 26.34 -31.74
CA PHE A 563 26.76 26.25 -30.29
C PHE A 563 26.84 24.80 -29.80
N THR A 564 27.08 24.60 -28.51
CA THR A 564 27.02 23.28 -27.87
C THR A 564 25.62 23.06 -27.30
N PRO A 565 24.89 22.00 -27.72
CA PRO A 565 23.58 21.67 -27.16
C PRO A 565 23.67 21.40 -25.65
N TRP A 566 22.84 22.11 -24.86
CA TRP A 566 22.71 21.98 -23.40
C TRP A 566 23.98 21.55 -22.65
N PRO A 567 24.98 22.43 -22.50
CA PRO A 567 26.26 22.08 -21.90
C PRO A 567 26.15 21.66 -20.42
N ARG A 568 25.04 22.01 -19.75
CA ARG A 568 24.74 21.66 -18.36
C ARG A 568 23.88 20.42 -18.19
N LEU A 569 23.52 19.74 -19.27
CA LEU A 569 22.70 18.52 -19.23
C LEU A 569 23.38 17.42 -18.41
N ARG A 570 22.68 16.95 -17.38
CA ARG A 570 23.12 15.92 -16.44
C ARG A 570 22.18 14.73 -16.40
N GLU A 571 20.90 14.93 -16.72
CA GLU A 571 19.88 13.88 -16.65
C GLU A 571 19.07 13.89 -17.94
N VAL A 572 18.87 12.71 -18.53
CA VAL A 572 17.99 12.53 -19.69
C VAL A 572 17.08 11.34 -19.45
N ALA A 573 15.76 11.54 -19.58
CA ALA A 573 14.79 10.46 -19.43
C ALA A 573 14.18 10.04 -20.78
N PHE A 574 14.01 8.74 -20.96
CA PHE A 574 13.35 8.14 -22.13
C PHE A 574 12.40 7.03 -21.69
N ARG A 575 11.40 6.73 -22.53
CA ARG A 575 10.76 5.42 -22.50
C ARG A 575 11.76 4.35 -22.96
N PHE A 576 11.74 3.18 -22.33
CA PHE A 576 12.64 2.08 -22.63
C PHE A 576 11.86 0.79 -22.88
N GLU A 577 12.14 0.14 -23.99
CA GLU A 577 11.49 -1.10 -24.43
C GLU A 577 12.45 -2.29 -24.42
N GLY A 578 13.70 -2.10 -23.99
CA GLY A 578 14.66 -3.21 -23.84
C GLY A 578 15.20 -3.76 -25.16
N THR A 579 15.12 -3.01 -26.26
CA THR A 579 15.59 -3.51 -27.55
C THR A 579 17.12 -3.42 -27.67
N GLU A 580 17.76 -4.39 -28.36
CA GLU A 580 19.23 -4.39 -28.59
C GLU A 580 19.73 -3.06 -29.20
N LYS A 581 18.89 -2.43 -30.03
CA LYS A 581 19.19 -1.15 -30.68
C LYS A 581 19.26 0.00 -29.66
N GLU A 582 18.37 0.02 -28.67
CA GLU A 582 18.36 1.05 -27.62
C GLU A 582 19.58 0.93 -26.72
N GLU A 583 19.94 -0.29 -26.32
CA GLU A 583 21.14 -0.55 -25.53
C GLU A 583 22.43 -0.13 -26.24
N GLU A 584 22.56 -0.46 -27.53
CA GLU A 584 23.71 -0.05 -28.34
C GLU A 584 23.81 1.48 -28.45
N LEU A 585 22.67 2.18 -28.60
CA LEU A 585 22.63 3.64 -28.67
C LEU A 585 22.99 4.29 -27.34
N LEU A 586 22.48 3.78 -26.22
CA LEU A 586 22.83 4.26 -24.87
C LEU A 586 24.34 4.15 -24.62
N GLY A 587 24.95 3.02 -24.99
CA GLY A 587 26.39 2.80 -24.92
C GLY A 587 27.18 3.81 -25.77
N LYS A 588 26.81 3.98 -27.04
CA LYS A 588 27.46 4.92 -27.96
C LYS A 588 27.39 6.37 -27.45
N VAL A 589 26.23 6.81 -26.96
CA VAL A 589 26.06 8.17 -26.43
C VAL A 589 26.91 8.35 -25.16
N GLY A 590 26.88 7.38 -24.25
CA GLY A 590 27.68 7.41 -23.01
C GLY A 590 29.18 7.51 -23.26
N GLU A 591 29.71 6.66 -24.15
CA GLU A 591 31.13 6.69 -24.55
C GLU A 591 31.51 8.00 -25.24
N PHE A 592 30.67 8.48 -26.16
CA PHE A 592 30.91 9.72 -26.89
C PHE A 592 31.06 10.91 -25.92
N ARG A 593 30.11 11.09 -25.01
CA ARG A 593 30.13 12.20 -24.04
C ARG A 593 31.33 12.14 -23.10
N LYS A 594 31.66 10.94 -22.63
CA LYS A 594 32.84 10.69 -21.78
C LYS A 594 34.15 11.06 -22.49
N LYS A 595 34.29 10.70 -23.77
CA LYS A 595 35.48 10.98 -24.58
C LYS A 595 35.69 12.47 -24.86
N HIS A 596 34.60 13.23 -25.04
CA HIS A 596 34.65 14.65 -25.39
C HIS A 596 34.60 15.58 -24.16
N GLY A 597 34.66 15.02 -22.94
CA GLY A 597 34.69 15.81 -21.70
C GLY A 597 33.39 16.56 -21.40
N LEU A 598 32.28 16.15 -22.02
CA LEU A 598 30.93 16.65 -21.72
C LEU A 598 30.45 16.03 -20.40
N SER A 599 29.58 16.74 -19.67
CA SER A 599 29.03 16.24 -18.41
C SER A 599 28.38 14.85 -18.63
N PRO A 600 28.77 13.82 -17.85
CA PRO A 600 28.18 12.50 -17.97
C PRO A 600 26.68 12.59 -17.65
N CYS A 601 25.83 12.17 -18.60
CA CYS A 601 24.40 12.13 -18.38
C CYS A 601 24.03 10.85 -17.63
N LYS A 602 23.21 10.99 -16.60
CA LYS A 602 22.42 9.92 -16.04
C LYS A 602 21.22 9.67 -16.96
N PHE A 603 20.99 8.43 -17.35
CA PHE A 603 19.84 8.04 -18.15
C PHE A 603 18.74 7.50 -17.23
N LEU A 604 17.57 8.12 -17.26
CA LEU A 604 16.39 7.68 -16.52
C LEU A 604 15.49 6.91 -17.51
N LEU A 605 15.37 5.61 -17.32
CA LEU A 605 14.68 4.73 -18.26
C LEU A 605 13.35 4.31 -17.67
N ARG A 606 12.26 4.82 -18.25
CA ARG A 606 10.90 4.47 -17.87
C ARG A 606 10.53 3.15 -18.53
N VAL A 607 10.18 2.16 -17.72
CA VAL A 607 9.65 0.86 -18.16
C VAL A 607 8.22 0.70 -17.69
N ASP A 608 7.46 -0.13 -18.40
CA ASP A 608 6.10 -0.47 -17.99
C ASP A 608 6.16 -1.33 -16.70
N ASN A 609 5.15 -1.18 -15.83
CA ASN A 609 5.20 -1.74 -14.46
C ASN A 609 5.45 -3.26 -14.42
N ASP A 610 4.95 -3.99 -15.40
CA ASP A 610 5.08 -5.44 -15.50
C ASP A 610 6.52 -5.90 -15.83
N ASP A 611 7.34 -5.01 -16.40
CA ASP A 611 8.68 -5.34 -16.90
C ASP A 611 9.80 -4.98 -15.92
N LEU A 612 9.50 -4.22 -14.85
CA LEU A 612 10.53 -3.75 -13.89
C LEU A 612 11.35 -4.89 -13.28
N GLU A 613 10.69 -5.97 -12.87
CA GLU A 613 11.34 -7.08 -12.18
C GLU A 613 12.41 -7.74 -13.04
N GLU A 614 12.28 -7.65 -14.38
CA GLU A 614 13.24 -8.21 -15.33
C GLU A 614 14.56 -7.43 -15.39
N TYR A 615 14.53 -6.12 -15.10
CA TYR A 615 15.70 -5.24 -15.16
C TYR A 615 16.35 -4.97 -13.80
N PHE A 616 15.72 -5.39 -12.70
CA PHE A 616 16.30 -5.30 -11.35
C PHE A 616 17.41 -6.34 -11.15
N GLY A 617 18.66 -5.95 -11.43
CA GLY A 617 19.85 -6.74 -11.07
C GLY A 617 20.84 -6.97 -12.21
N ASP A 618 20.60 -6.45 -13.41
CA ASP A 618 21.54 -6.61 -14.51
C ASP A 618 22.79 -5.72 -14.34
N GLU A 619 23.97 -6.34 -14.35
CA GLU A 619 25.25 -5.64 -14.16
C GLU A 619 25.73 -4.92 -15.42
N THR A 620 25.17 -5.24 -16.59
CA THR A 620 25.46 -4.63 -17.90
C THR A 620 25.22 -3.12 -17.90
N HIS A 621 24.23 -2.65 -17.15
CA HIS A 621 23.87 -1.23 -17.06
C HIS A 621 24.60 -0.46 -15.95
N LYS A 622 25.65 -1.01 -15.31
CA LYS A 622 26.47 -0.26 -14.32
C LYS A 622 27.55 0.60 -14.97
N GLU A 623 27.99 0.28 -16.18
CA GLU A 623 29.01 1.06 -16.91
C GLU A 623 28.44 2.36 -17.52
N ILE A 624 27.14 2.35 -17.84
CA ILE A 624 26.35 3.49 -18.29
C ILE A 624 25.52 3.95 -17.09
N ASN A 625 25.48 5.22 -16.72
CA ASN A 625 24.80 5.69 -15.51
C ASN A 625 23.26 5.64 -15.68
N CYS A 626 22.67 4.46 -15.78
CA CYS A 626 21.25 4.23 -16.01
C CYS A 626 20.50 3.97 -14.69
N GLN A 627 19.29 4.50 -14.58
CA GLN A 627 18.35 4.17 -13.52
C GLN A 627 16.99 3.87 -14.13
N PHE A 628 16.50 2.65 -13.89
CA PHE A 628 15.15 2.24 -14.27
C PHE A 628 14.14 2.71 -13.22
N TYR A 629 12.97 3.10 -13.68
CA TYR A 629 11.85 3.41 -12.81
C TYR A 629 10.54 3.04 -13.50
N SER A 630 9.57 2.67 -12.69
CA SER A 630 8.18 2.64 -13.09
C SER A 630 7.38 3.52 -12.14
N GLY A 631 6.24 3.98 -12.61
CA GLY A 631 5.38 4.88 -11.87
C GLY A 631 5.34 6.27 -12.46
N LEU A 632 4.38 7.03 -11.94
CA LEU A 632 4.02 8.35 -12.41
C LEU A 632 4.99 9.36 -11.82
N ASP A 633 5.52 10.28 -12.63
CA ASP A 633 6.28 11.42 -12.11
C ASP A 633 5.35 12.31 -11.28
N VAL A 634 5.40 12.13 -9.96
CA VAL A 634 4.61 12.87 -8.98
C VAL A 634 4.91 14.37 -9.11
N TRP A 635 3.87 15.17 -9.37
CA TRP A 635 4.03 16.61 -9.58
C TRP A 635 3.08 17.47 -8.75
N PRO A 636 3.55 18.59 -8.21
CA PRO A 636 4.95 19.02 -8.16
C PRO A 636 5.79 18.08 -7.29
N GLN A 637 7.09 18.00 -7.55
CA GLN A 637 7.99 17.16 -6.78
C GLN A 637 7.94 17.55 -5.30
N GLY A 638 7.86 16.55 -4.41
CA GLY A 638 7.81 16.77 -2.96
C GLY A 638 6.43 17.17 -2.41
N ARG A 639 5.35 17.04 -3.19
CA ARG A 639 3.98 17.19 -2.66
C ARG A 639 3.71 16.17 -1.54
N THR A 640 2.97 16.60 -0.52
CA THR A 640 2.65 15.79 0.68
C THR A 640 1.25 15.16 0.63
N TYR A 641 0.63 15.18 -0.53
CA TYR A 641 -0.73 14.67 -0.77
C TYR A 641 -0.73 13.86 -2.06
N ILE A 642 -1.65 12.92 -2.15
CA ILE A 642 -1.89 12.12 -3.34
C ILE A 642 -2.92 12.85 -4.18
N ASP A 643 -2.64 12.95 -5.47
CA ASP A 643 -3.56 13.48 -6.44
C ASP A 643 -3.96 12.32 -7.37
N TYR A 644 -5.15 11.78 -7.14
CA TYR A 644 -5.69 10.63 -7.86
C TYR A 644 -5.96 10.93 -9.34
N ASP A 645 -6.24 12.19 -9.71
CA ASP A 645 -6.48 12.56 -11.12
C ASP A 645 -5.25 13.22 -11.80
N ASP A 646 -4.03 13.02 -11.28
CA ASP A 646 -2.77 13.46 -11.93
C ASP A 646 -2.31 12.50 -13.05
N THR A 647 -3.25 11.85 -13.72
CA THR A 647 -2.99 10.93 -14.85
C THR A 647 -3.03 11.63 -16.21
N LEU A 648 -3.57 12.84 -16.27
CA LEU A 648 -3.78 13.57 -17.53
C LEU A 648 -2.49 13.90 -18.30
N PHE A 649 -1.34 13.95 -17.62
CA PHE A 649 -0.04 14.26 -18.23
C PHE A 649 0.81 13.03 -18.57
N LEU A 650 0.23 11.84 -18.49
CA LEU A 650 0.88 10.57 -18.80
C LEU A 650 0.70 10.13 -20.25
#